data_AF-A0A2T6G6W9-F1
#
_entry.id   AF-A0A2T6G6W9-F1
#
_cell.length_a   1.000
_cell.length_b   1.000
_cell.length_c   1.000
_cell.angle_alpha   90.00
_cell.angle_beta   90.00
_cell.angle_gamma   90.00
#
_symmetry.space_group_name_H-M   'P 1'
#
loop_
_entity.id
_entity.type
_entity.pdbx_description
1 polymer ?
#
loop_
_entity_poly.entity_id
_entity_poly.type
_entity_poly.pdbx_seq_one_letter_code
_entity_poly.pdbx_strand_id
1 'polypeptide(L)'
;MKFSGERFIPNATDRDMAVEHLQRYFAITELVKDKVVLDAASGEGYGSFILSNYAKNIIGVDISAEAIVHAQLTYAKSNVTFVQGSIEQLPVEDQSVDVVVSFETIEHVDESIQHQFLKEIKRVLKPNGILVMSTPDKYVYSDRVNYHNSFHVREFYKEEFYSFLKEYFINIDMYYQKHEVSSLIVNNGSDRAKRIHIEQNDHVTNGKYLIAVCSNESLADCDLNSFVPDHQEQHYQMIQRILSLQDEVEERNQHIKHLDEAIVDKDRHIDQANNKLSFVHEQLTHQNSTVNQALNIVNSMENQLKENSEKLLEALLKVASQEEQLHKLQEELKAKEEIIDSMDHLHHELNSQFEEHSAAIGSGILEKDQTINNQIAHINMLLEQERKLNNILHSGGWRALSKYYRLRDIILPDNSKRKLLAKLTYKALKNPKQILNKINKNNINKLKYYLNTEDPSLVESRIDNFLDRHASVEHSVDLKLYQEIDTSQQLVFPVTDDPLVSIIIPVYNQWHYTYACLKSILDHTSDVSYEIIIADDMSTDETVNAQQYIQNVKIVRDGTNRGFLLNCNNASKYAEGKYIFFLNNDTNVQPEWLESLVELIERDETIGMVGSKLVYPDGRQQEAGGIIWNDASGWNYGRLDDPSKSEYNYVKEVDYISGAAIMIRNELWKVIGGFDERYVPAYYEDTDLAFEIRKQGYKVVFQPHSVIVHFEGISHGKDESTGIKSYQVTNKQKFIDKWKNELLDNHFENAEHVFLARDRTKNKTTIVVVDHYVPHYDKDAGGRCTYHYLKLFVESGFHVIFIGDNFFKHEPYTSELQQMGIEVLYGDWYYNNIENWIKNNAQYFDYIYLNRPHISIKYIDIFKKYTKAKIIYFGHDLHYLRELRNYEVERNPEILKSSEYWKKIEFGLFEKADVIHVVGNYEQKVLEEELPNKPIRNIPLYIFDKCSEDIRLFNQRKNLLFVGGFNHKPNYDGVKWFVNNIFPKIIEQLPDIIFYIVGSNPPEEILQLSSKNIIVVGYVTDEQLKKYYSEAKIVVVPLRFGAGVKGKVVEALYNQVPVVTTTIGAEGLANIKDCVIVENNDEQFANKVVNLYNNEEFWNELSTNTRKNIIENFSKKAAVSILKLDFIKGDHT
;
A
#
# COMPACT_ATOMS: atom_id res chain seq x y z
N MET A 1 46.85 -22.72 18.74
CA MET A 1 47.16 -21.31 18.45
C MET A 1 45.86 -20.54 18.29
N LYS A 2 45.70 -19.39 18.96
CA LYS A 2 44.54 -18.50 18.78
C LYS A 2 44.87 -17.44 17.72
N PHE A 3 43.91 -17.12 16.85
CA PHE A 3 44.07 -16.07 15.85
C PHE A 3 44.11 -14.68 16.51
N SER A 4 45.23 -13.97 16.35
CA SER A 4 45.45 -12.62 16.91
C SER A 4 45.26 -11.49 15.88
N GLY A 5 45.08 -11.83 14.60
CA GLY A 5 45.07 -10.86 13.49
C GLY A 5 46.46 -10.48 12.95
N GLU A 6 47.53 -10.76 13.68
CA GLU A 6 48.92 -10.47 13.27
C GLU A 6 49.45 -11.48 12.23
N ARG A 7 49.02 -12.75 12.32
CA ARG A 7 49.49 -13.86 11.47
C ARG A 7 48.30 -14.54 10.80
N PHE A 8 48.48 -14.95 9.56
CA PHE A 8 47.48 -15.74 8.84
C PHE A 8 47.41 -17.18 9.38
N ILE A 9 46.19 -17.68 9.64
CA ILE A 9 45.90 -19.04 10.09
C ILE A 9 44.84 -19.66 9.16
N PRO A 10 45.21 -20.60 8.26
CA PRO A 10 44.32 -21.23 7.28
C PRO A 10 42.91 -21.60 7.75
N ASN A 11 42.74 -22.10 8.97
CA ASN A 11 41.44 -22.56 9.50
C ASN A 11 40.72 -21.56 10.42
N ALA A 12 41.33 -20.40 10.71
CA ALA A 12 40.77 -19.38 11.61
C ALA A 12 40.64 -18.00 10.95
N THR A 13 41.03 -17.89 9.68
CA THR A 13 41.08 -16.65 8.91
C THR A 13 40.12 -16.71 7.73
N ASP A 14 39.69 -15.55 7.23
CA ASP A 14 38.76 -15.46 6.10
C ASP A 14 39.28 -16.22 4.87
N ARG A 15 38.37 -16.86 4.13
CA ARG A 15 38.69 -17.75 3.02
C ARG A 15 39.30 -17.03 1.83
N ASP A 16 38.89 -15.79 1.56
CA ASP A 16 39.46 -15.00 0.45
C ASP A 16 40.93 -14.71 0.73
N MET A 17 41.24 -14.30 1.96
CA MET A 17 42.62 -14.11 2.41
C MET A 17 43.38 -15.44 2.38
N ALA A 18 42.73 -16.56 2.72
CA ALA A 18 43.34 -17.88 2.61
C ALA A 18 43.73 -18.25 1.18
N VAL A 19 42.87 -17.97 0.20
CA VAL A 19 43.19 -18.20 -1.22
C VAL A 19 44.35 -17.32 -1.67
N GLU A 20 44.38 -16.03 -1.29
CA GLU A 20 45.47 -15.10 -1.61
C GLU A 20 46.83 -15.61 -1.08
N HIS A 21 46.89 -16.08 0.17
CA HIS A 21 48.10 -16.65 0.76
C HIS A 21 48.52 -17.98 0.11
N LEU A 22 47.59 -18.92 -0.07
CA LEU A 22 47.88 -20.23 -0.65
C LEU A 22 48.35 -20.12 -2.11
N GLN A 23 47.74 -19.21 -2.88
CA GLN A 23 48.07 -19.01 -4.29
C GLN A 23 49.55 -18.61 -4.50
N ARG A 24 50.13 -17.80 -3.60
CA ARG A 24 51.55 -17.40 -3.65
C ARG A 24 52.50 -18.59 -3.48
N TYR A 25 52.21 -19.46 -2.52
CA TYR A 25 52.98 -20.70 -2.33
C TYR A 25 52.82 -21.67 -3.51
N PHE A 26 51.62 -21.80 -4.09
CA PHE A 26 51.41 -22.62 -5.29
C PHE A 26 52.08 -22.04 -6.54
N ALA A 27 52.23 -20.71 -6.66
CA ALA A 27 52.84 -20.07 -7.82
C ALA A 27 54.33 -20.41 -7.97
N ILE A 28 55.02 -20.74 -6.88
CA ILE A 28 56.47 -20.94 -6.85
C ILE A 28 56.89 -22.42 -6.81
N THR A 29 55.95 -23.38 -6.91
CA THR A 29 56.26 -24.80 -6.71
C THR A 29 57.30 -25.36 -7.69
N GLU A 30 57.30 -24.89 -8.94
CA GLU A 30 58.33 -25.30 -9.92
C GLU A 30 59.69 -24.64 -9.63
N LEU A 31 59.70 -23.41 -9.10
CA LEU A 31 60.93 -22.69 -8.77
C LEU A 31 61.70 -23.34 -7.62
N VAL A 32 60.97 -23.89 -6.65
CA VAL A 32 61.56 -24.55 -5.46
C VAL A 32 61.91 -26.03 -5.69
N LYS A 33 61.59 -26.58 -6.85
CA LYS A 33 61.71 -28.00 -7.13
C LYS A 33 63.15 -28.50 -6.98
N ASP A 34 63.34 -29.54 -6.16
CA ASP A 34 64.64 -30.14 -5.83
C ASP A 34 65.67 -29.17 -5.19
N LYS A 35 65.21 -28.03 -4.66
CA LYS A 35 66.06 -26.99 -4.00
C LYS A 35 66.01 -27.04 -2.48
N VAL A 36 67.01 -26.48 -1.82
CA VAL A 36 66.97 -26.17 -0.39
C VAL A 36 66.34 -24.80 -0.19
N VAL A 37 65.19 -24.76 0.51
CA VAL A 37 64.35 -23.56 0.65
C VAL A 37 64.33 -23.09 2.10
N LEU A 38 64.45 -21.78 2.30
CA LEU A 38 64.16 -21.12 3.57
C LEU A 38 62.84 -20.35 3.44
N ASP A 39 61.86 -20.69 4.27
CA ASP A 39 60.60 -19.96 4.42
C ASP A 39 60.76 -19.04 5.66
N ALA A 40 61.11 -17.79 5.43
CA ALA A 40 61.40 -16.80 6.46
C ALA A 40 60.12 -16.08 6.88
N ALA A 41 59.81 -16.13 8.18
CA ALA A 41 58.49 -15.83 8.76
C ALA A 41 57.39 -16.79 8.28
N SER A 42 57.66 -18.09 8.41
CA SER A 42 56.79 -19.20 7.99
C SER A 42 55.44 -19.28 8.73
N GLY A 43 55.23 -18.48 9.78
CA GLY A 43 54.02 -18.48 10.57
C GLY A 43 53.76 -19.84 11.21
N GLU A 44 52.55 -20.38 11.01
CA GLU A 44 52.19 -21.72 11.51
C GLU A 44 52.67 -22.87 10.62
N GLY A 45 53.36 -22.60 9.52
CA GLY A 45 54.09 -23.60 8.73
C GLY A 45 53.33 -24.24 7.55
N TYR A 46 52.11 -23.80 7.23
CA TYR A 46 51.32 -24.35 6.11
C TYR A 46 52.02 -24.14 4.74
N GLY A 47 52.68 -22.99 4.54
CA GLY A 47 53.40 -22.67 3.30
C GLY A 47 54.60 -23.59 3.09
N SER A 48 55.45 -23.70 4.11
CA SER A 48 56.51 -24.70 4.21
C SER A 48 56.01 -26.12 3.92
N PHE A 49 54.84 -26.51 4.45
CA PHE A 49 54.25 -27.82 4.17
C PHE A 49 53.86 -28.02 2.70
N ILE A 50 53.31 -27.00 2.04
CA ILE A 50 52.94 -27.06 0.62
C ILE A 50 54.19 -27.23 -0.25
N LEU A 51 55.19 -26.39 -0.03
CA LEU A 51 56.44 -26.39 -0.79
C LEU A 51 57.23 -27.68 -0.59
N SER A 52 57.11 -28.34 0.57
CA SER A 52 57.83 -29.58 0.90
C SER A 52 57.53 -30.74 -0.05
N ASN A 53 56.40 -30.69 -0.76
CA ASN A 53 56.07 -31.68 -1.79
C ASN A 53 56.95 -31.59 -3.04
N TYR A 54 57.66 -30.47 -3.21
CA TYR A 54 58.44 -30.14 -4.40
C TYR A 54 59.92 -29.89 -4.08
N ALA A 55 60.20 -29.26 -2.95
CA ALA A 55 61.56 -28.93 -2.53
C ALA A 55 62.34 -30.13 -1.98
N LYS A 56 63.66 -30.08 -2.10
CA LYS A 56 64.56 -31.09 -1.52
C LYS A 56 64.53 -31.04 0.00
N ASN A 57 64.66 -29.86 0.59
CA ASN A 57 64.57 -29.60 2.03
C ASN A 57 63.98 -28.21 2.27
N ILE A 58 63.18 -28.06 3.32
CA ILE A 58 62.61 -26.78 3.72
C ILE A 58 62.93 -26.48 5.18
N ILE A 59 63.40 -25.26 5.42
CA ILE A 59 63.61 -24.70 6.75
C ILE A 59 62.56 -23.61 6.94
N GLY A 60 61.59 -23.82 7.82
CA GLY A 60 60.61 -22.81 8.21
C GLY A 60 61.09 -22.07 9.45
N VAL A 61 61.20 -20.75 9.39
CA VAL A 61 61.64 -19.91 10.51
C VAL A 61 60.54 -18.94 10.91
N ASP A 62 60.24 -18.87 12.21
CA ASP A 62 59.32 -17.87 12.78
C ASP A 62 59.82 -17.43 14.16
N ILE A 63 59.54 -16.19 14.53
CA ILE A 63 59.95 -15.62 15.81
C ILE A 63 59.13 -16.21 16.98
N SER A 64 57.90 -16.64 16.71
CA SER A 64 56.98 -17.17 17.71
C SER A 64 57.26 -18.64 18.04
N ALA A 65 57.66 -18.88 19.30
CA ALA A 65 57.82 -20.25 19.81
C ALA A 65 56.52 -21.06 19.72
N GLU A 66 55.36 -20.44 19.94
CA GLU A 66 54.06 -21.11 19.85
C GLU A 66 53.77 -21.55 18.41
N ALA A 67 54.05 -20.69 17.43
CA ALA A 67 53.83 -20.99 16.01
C ALA A 67 54.72 -22.15 15.55
N ILE A 68 55.99 -22.16 15.97
CA ILE A 68 56.93 -23.26 15.67
C ILE A 68 56.49 -24.57 16.30
N VAL A 69 56.07 -24.57 17.57
CA VAL A 69 55.55 -25.80 18.21
C VAL A 69 54.31 -26.31 17.48
N HIS A 70 53.41 -25.43 17.08
CA HIS A 70 52.26 -25.81 16.28
C HIS A 70 52.66 -26.39 14.92
N ALA A 71 53.56 -25.72 14.20
CA ALA A 71 54.05 -26.16 12.89
C ALA A 71 54.69 -27.55 12.95
N GLN A 72 55.51 -27.80 13.98
CA GLN A 72 56.15 -29.09 14.21
C GLN A 72 55.15 -30.21 14.51
N LEU A 73 54.02 -29.90 15.14
CA LEU A 73 52.98 -30.90 15.45
C LEU A 73 52.04 -31.14 14.27
N THR A 74 51.67 -30.09 13.54
CA THR A 74 50.63 -30.14 12.49
C THR A 74 51.20 -30.50 11.12
N TYR A 75 52.39 -30.01 10.79
CA TYR A 75 52.95 -30.04 9.43
C TYR A 75 54.25 -30.83 9.31
N ALA A 76 54.48 -31.80 10.21
CA ALA A 76 55.68 -32.63 10.20
C ALA A 76 55.84 -33.43 8.91
N LYS A 77 57.02 -33.31 8.28
CA LYS A 77 57.49 -34.14 7.16
C LYS A 77 58.99 -34.38 7.28
N SER A 78 59.48 -35.45 6.65
CA SER A 78 60.89 -35.86 6.75
C SER A 78 61.88 -34.85 6.17
N ASN A 79 61.43 -33.95 5.29
CA ASN A 79 62.24 -32.92 4.62
C ASN A 79 61.87 -31.49 5.06
N VAL A 80 61.16 -31.32 6.18
CA VAL A 80 60.79 -30.01 6.73
C VAL A 80 61.33 -29.87 8.15
N THR A 81 62.03 -28.77 8.41
CA THR A 81 62.54 -28.43 9.74
C THR A 81 62.03 -27.05 10.13
N PHE A 82 61.33 -26.95 11.26
CA PHE A 82 60.87 -25.67 11.81
C PHE A 82 61.79 -25.22 12.95
N VAL A 83 62.29 -23.98 12.87
CA VAL A 83 63.27 -23.40 13.80
C VAL A 83 62.76 -22.04 14.29
N GLN A 84 62.84 -21.79 15.60
CA GLN A 84 62.55 -20.46 16.13
C GLN A 84 63.71 -19.50 15.82
N GLY A 85 63.43 -18.34 15.23
CA GLY A 85 64.45 -17.34 14.89
C GLY A 85 63.87 -16.00 14.44
N SER A 86 64.68 -14.94 14.49
CA SER A 86 64.29 -13.60 14.01
C SER A 86 64.74 -13.39 12.57
N ILE A 87 64.00 -12.59 11.80
CA ILE A 87 64.42 -12.16 10.46
C ILE A 87 65.63 -11.22 10.49
N GLU A 88 65.92 -10.59 11.64
CA GLU A 88 67.12 -9.76 11.85
C GLU A 88 68.41 -10.60 11.87
N GLN A 89 68.29 -11.88 12.22
CA GLN A 89 69.37 -12.85 12.30
C GLN A 89 68.85 -14.26 12.02
N LEU A 90 68.89 -14.66 10.75
CA LEU A 90 68.33 -15.93 10.30
C LEU A 90 69.19 -17.11 10.83
N PRO A 91 68.60 -18.11 11.50
CA PRO A 91 69.32 -19.19 12.17
C PRO A 91 69.77 -20.30 11.19
N VAL A 92 70.39 -19.89 10.07
CA VAL A 92 70.94 -20.78 9.05
C VAL A 92 72.33 -20.32 8.63
N GLU A 93 73.13 -21.28 8.17
CA GLU A 93 74.53 -21.06 7.75
C GLU A 93 74.62 -20.16 6.51
N ASP A 94 75.75 -19.47 6.36
CA ASP A 94 76.06 -18.63 5.19
C ASP A 94 76.01 -19.46 3.90
N GLN A 95 75.43 -18.90 2.84
CA GLN A 95 75.35 -19.49 1.50
C GLN A 95 74.84 -20.94 1.47
N SER A 96 73.89 -21.27 2.35
CA SER A 96 73.41 -22.64 2.54
C SER A 96 72.12 -22.95 1.78
N VAL A 97 71.34 -21.93 1.41
CA VAL A 97 70.01 -22.11 0.79
C VAL A 97 69.99 -21.66 -0.67
N ASP A 98 69.21 -22.37 -1.48
CA ASP A 98 69.04 -22.09 -2.91
C ASP A 98 67.94 -21.05 -3.15
N VAL A 99 66.87 -21.09 -2.34
CA VAL A 99 65.73 -20.18 -2.45
C VAL A 99 65.34 -19.66 -1.06
N VAL A 100 65.11 -18.36 -0.94
CA VAL A 100 64.44 -17.77 0.23
C VAL A 100 63.05 -17.30 -0.19
N VAL A 101 62.04 -17.66 0.58
CA VAL A 101 60.65 -17.23 0.42
C VAL A 101 60.25 -16.44 1.66
N SER A 102 59.63 -15.29 1.49
CA SER A 102 59.06 -14.50 2.58
C SER A 102 57.89 -13.68 2.09
N PHE A 103 56.68 -14.02 2.53
CA PHE A 103 55.46 -13.42 2.05
C PHE A 103 54.81 -12.56 3.14
N GLU A 104 54.55 -11.29 2.85
CA GLU A 104 53.89 -10.33 3.76
C GLU A 104 54.55 -10.27 5.14
N THR A 105 55.85 -9.98 5.14
CA THR A 105 56.68 -9.94 6.34
C THR A 105 57.38 -8.60 6.50
N ILE A 106 57.87 -8.05 5.39
CA ILE A 106 58.75 -6.88 5.40
C ILE A 106 58.04 -5.59 5.85
N GLU A 107 56.72 -5.54 5.69
CA GLU A 107 55.88 -4.41 6.09
C GLU A 107 55.65 -4.33 7.60
N HIS A 108 55.87 -5.42 8.33
CA HIS A 108 55.65 -5.50 9.78
C HIS A 108 56.83 -4.95 10.60
N VAL A 109 57.88 -4.47 9.95
CA VAL A 109 59.10 -4.01 10.60
C VAL A 109 59.52 -2.63 10.07
N ASP A 110 60.27 -1.89 10.89
CA ASP A 110 60.78 -0.59 10.49
C ASP A 110 61.92 -0.69 9.45
N GLU A 111 62.22 0.43 8.81
CA GLU A 111 63.24 0.55 7.77
C GLU A 111 64.60 -0.06 8.14
N SER A 112 65.03 0.07 9.40
CA SER A 112 66.34 -0.44 9.83
C SER A 112 66.38 -1.96 9.80
N ILE A 113 65.29 -2.60 10.25
CA ILE A 113 65.13 -4.05 10.22
C ILE A 113 64.89 -4.54 8.79
N GLN A 114 64.18 -3.80 7.93
CA GLN A 114 64.00 -4.13 6.52
C GLN A 114 65.37 -4.30 5.81
N HIS A 115 66.28 -3.34 5.98
CA HIS A 115 67.63 -3.41 5.42
C HIS A 115 68.47 -4.54 6.02
N GLN A 116 68.32 -4.80 7.32
CA GLN A 116 69.01 -5.90 7.99
C GLN A 116 68.52 -7.27 7.49
N PHE A 117 67.22 -7.42 7.29
CA PHE A 117 66.64 -8.65 6.75
C PHE A 117 67.16 -8.97 5.34
N LEU A 118 67.24 -7.98 4.44
CA LEU A 118 67.83 -8.22 3.11
C LEU A 118 69.33 -8.58 3.18
N LYS A 119 70.10 -8.02 4.13
CA LYS A 119 71.51 -8.42 4.35
C LYS A 119 71.59 -9.87 4.79
N GLU A 120 70.73 -10.30 5.71
CA GLU A 120 70.65 -11.68 6.16
C GLU A 120 70.23 -12.61 5.03
N ILE A 121 69.24 -12.23 4.22
CA ILE A 121 68.85 -12.98 3.02
C ILE A 121 70.05 -13.15 2.08
N LYS A 122 70.82 -12.09 1.81
CA LYS A 122 72.03 -12.18 0.98
C LYS A 122 73.13 -13.05 1.61
N ARG A 123 73.25 -13.05 2.94
CA ARG A 123 74.21 -13.88 3.67
C ARG A 123 73.89 -15.37 3.50
N VAL A 124 72.61 -15.75 3.63
CA VAL A 124 72.19 -17.15 3.63
C VAL A 124 71.99 -17.74 2.24
N LEU A 125 71.64 -16.90 1.25
CA LEU A 125 71.50 -17.31 -0.14
C LEU A 125 72.86 -17.70 -0.74
N LYS A 126 72.87 -18.80 -1.50
CA LYS A 126 73.99 -19.13 -2.39
C LYS A 126 74.22 -18.00 -3.41
N PRO A 127 75.42 -17.88 -4.00
CA PRO A 127 75.73 -16.85 -5.00
C PRO A 127 74.73 -16.78 -6.17
N ASN A 128 74.17 -17.92 -6.58
CA ASN A 128 73.15 -18.07 -7.63
C ASN A 128 71.73 -18.30 -7.07
N GLY A 129 71.52 -18.01 -5.79
CA GLY A 129 70.25 -18.22 -5.11
C GLY A 129 69.19 -17.18 -5.49
N ILE A 130 67.94 -17.51 -5.20
CA ILE A 130 66.76 -16.70 -5.59
C ILE A 130 65.99 -16.27 -4.34
N LEU A 131 65.60 -15.00 -4.28
CA LEU A 131 64.63 -14.50 -3.33
C LEU A 131 63.26 -14.42 -3.99
N VAL A 132 62.22 -14.92 -3.34
CA VAL A 132 60.83 -14.59 -3.66
C VAL A 132 60.20 -13.90 -2.46
N MET A 133 59.77 -12.66 -2.64
CA MET A 133 59.21 -11.86 -1.55
C MET A 133 57.91 -11.19 -1.97
N SER A 134 56.94 -11.08 -1.05
CA SER A 134 55.75 -10.26 -1.28
C SER A 134 55.54 -9.21 -0.21
N THR A 135 54.93 -8.10 -0.61
CA THR A 135 54.46 -7.02 0.27
C THR A 135 53.19 -6.41 -0.33
N PRO A 136 52.25 -5.88 0.48
CA PRO A 136 51.14 -5.10 -0.05
C PRO A 136 51.65 -3.88 -0.83
N ASP A 137 51.00 -3.57 -1.97
CA ASP A 137 51.23 -2.27 -2.62
C ASP A 137 50.52 -1.21 -1.79
N LYS A 138 51.28 -0.34 -1.11
CA LYS A 138 50.73 0.71 -0.23
C LYS A 138 49.65 1.53 -0.91
N TYR A 139 49.82 1.85 -2.21
CA TYR A 139 48.82 2.61 -2.94
C TYR A 139 47.50 1.84 -3.05
N VAL A 140 47.54 0.55 -3.40
CA VAL A 140 46.33 -0.26 -3.63
C VAL A 140 45.74 -0.76 -2.30
N TYR A 141 46.58 -1.18 -1.37
CA TYR A 141 46.22 -1.82 -0.10
C TYR A 141 45.80 -0.82 0.98
N SER A 142 46.49 0.31 1.10
CA SER A 142 46.26 1.29 2.18
C SER A 142 45.68 2.60 1.66
N ASP A 143 46.37 3.29 0.76
CA ASP A 143 45.99 4.67 0.40
C ASP A 143 44.67 4.75 -0.36
N ARG A 144 44.47 3.87 -1.36
CA ARG A 144 43.28 3.89 -2.22
C ARG A 144 42.00 3.55 -1.46
N VAL A 145 42.07 2.68 -0.46
CA VAL A 145 40.91 2.23 0.33
C VAL A 145 40.86 2.84 1.73
N ASN A 146 41.83 3.70 2.08
CA ASN A 146 42.01 4.31 3.41
C ASN A 146 41.96 3.28 4.55
N TYR A 147 42.65 2.15 4.34
CA TYR A 147 42.78 1.08 5.32
C TYR A 147 44.13 1.20 6.03
N HIS A 148 44.15 0.94 7.33
CA HIS A 148 45.38 0.94 8.12
C HIS A 148 45.46 -0.34 8.94
N ASN A 149 46.41 -1.20 8.61
CA ASN A 149 46.71 -2.37 9.41
C ASN A 149 47.63 -1.98 10.57
N SER A 150 47.16 -2.13 11.81
CA SER A 150 47.92 -1.75 13.02
C SER A 150 49.23 -2.51 13.19
N PHE A 151 49.40 -3.64 12.49
CA PHE A 151 50.63 -4.43 12.52
C PHE A 151 51.60 -4.05 11.39
N HIS A 152 51.18 -3.25 10.39
CA HIS A 152 52.08 -2.78 9.34
C HIS A 152 52.81 -1.53 9.84
N VAL A 153 54.10 -1.69 10.11
CA VAL A 153 54.97 -0.60 10.56
C VAL A 153 55.37 0.29 9.38
N ARG A 154 55.68 -0.32 8.23
CA ARG A 154 56.04 0.43 7.01
C ARG A 154 55.75 -0.35 5.73
N GLU A 155 54.80 0.15 4.95
CA GLU A 155 54.45 -0.39 3.64
C GLU A 155 55.20 0.32 2.51
N PHE A 156 55.36 -0.36 1.37
CA PHE A 156 56.05 0.17 0.20
C PHE A 156 55.09 0.55 -0.92
N TYR A 157 55.38 1.65 -1.59
CA TYR A 157 54.89 1.83 -2.96
C TYR A 157 55.68 0.94 -3.93
N LYS A 158 55.06 0.59 -5.06
CA LYS A 158 55.70 -0.24 -6.11
C LYS A 158 57.14 0.17 -6.47
N GLU A 159 57.35 1.45 -6.80
CA GLU A 159 58.66 1.94 -7.22
C GLU A 159 59.67 1.97 -6.06
N GLU A 160 59.19 2.17 -4.83
CA GLU A 160 60.03 2.12 -3.63
C GLU A 160 60.49 0.70 -3.35
N PHE A 161 59.59 -0.28 -3.42
CA PHE A 161 59.93 -1.69 -3.22
C PHE A 161 60.94 -2.18 -4.25
N TYR A 162 60.71 -1.85 -5.54
CA TYR A 162 61.65 -2.18 -6.60
C TYR A 162 63.03 -1.53 -6.38
N SER A 163 63.05 -0.23 -6.04
CA SER A 163 64.32 0.48 -5.79
C SER A 163 65.07 -0.08 -4.59
N PHE A 164 64.34 -0.40 -3.51
CA PHE A 164 64.87 -1.01 -2.29
C PHE A 164 65.52 -2.37 -2.57
N LEU A 165 64.86 -3.25 -3.34
CA LEU A 165 65.42 -4.55 -3.71
C LEU A 165 66.64 -4.42 -4.65
N LYS A 166 66.66 -3.41 -5.52
CA LYS A 166 67.73 -3.16 -6.50
C LYS A 166 69.07 -2.77 -5.86
N GLU A 167 69.06 -2.34 -4.60
CA GLU A 167 70.28 -2.14 -3.82
C GLU A 167 71.03 -3.46 -3.53
N TYR A 168 70.33 -4.60 -3.57
CA TYR A 168 70.85 -5.90 -3.15
C TYR A 168 70.93 -6.95 -4.26
N PHE A 169 70.12 -6.81 -5.32
CA PHE A 169 70.05 -7.78 -6.42
C PHE A 169 70.16 -7.10 -7.79
N ILE A 170 70.80 -7.79 -8.74
CA ILE A 170 71.04 -7.28 -10.10
C ILE A 170 69.78 -7.42 -10.97
N ASN A 171 69.09 -8.56 -10.85
CA ASN A 171 67.91 -8.89 -11.66
C ASN A 171 66.69 -9.01 -10.73
N ILE A 172 65.60 -8.31 -11.09
CA ILE A 172 64.36 -8.26 -10.33
C ILE A 172 63.20 -8.32 -11.32
N ASP A 173 62.38 -9.36 -11.20
CA ASP A 173 61.11 -9.48 -11.92
C ASP A 173 59.94 -9.23 -10.96
N MET A 174 59.06 -8.30 -11.35
CA MET A 174 57.91 -7.87 -10.55
C MET A 174 56.63 -8.50 -11.09
N TYR A 175 55.93 -9.21 -10.22
CA TYR A 175 54.63 -9.83 -10.44
C TYR A 175 53.58 -9.19 -9.53
N TYR A 176 52.31 -9.32 -9.92
CA TYR A 176 51.19 -8.68 -9.25
C TYR A 176 50.12 -9.72 -8.94
N GLN A 177 49.69 -9.80 -7.68
CA GLN A 177 48.56 -10.63 -7.30
C GLN A 177 47.29 -9.78 -7.26
N LYS A 178 46.26 -10.21 -8.00
CA LYS A 178 44.94 -9.59 -8.03
C LYS A 178 43.87 -10.66 -8.00
N HIS A 179 42.83 -10.44 -7.20
CA HIS A 179 41.61 -11.26 -7.23
C HIS A 179 40.73 -10.83 -8.40
N GLU A 180 40.39 -11.76 -9.29
CA GLU A 180 39.58 -11.49 -10.49
C GLU A 180 38.61 -12.62 -10.79
N VAL A 181 37.47 -12.29 -11.40
CA VAL A 181 36.48 -13.27 -11.87
C VAL A 181 36.89 -13.73 -13.27
N SER A 182 37.05 -15.04 -13.46
CA SER A 182 37.46 -15.61 -14.75
C SER A 182 36.54 -16.76 -15.19
N SER A 183 36.43 -16.96 -16.51
CA SER A 183 35.68 -18.08 -17.11
C SER A 183 36.66 -19.16 -17.57
N LEU A 184 36.44 -20.39 -17.13
CA LEU A 184 37.30 -21.53 -17.44
C LEU A 184 36.57 -22.56 -18.31
N ILE A 185 37.18 -22.93 -19.43
CA ILE A 185 36.73 -24.07 -20.26
C ILE A 185 37.77 -25.17 -20.14
N VAL A 186 37.41 -26.27 -19.48
CA VAL A 186 38.26 -27.44 -19.28
C VAL A 186 37.62 -28.69 -19.88
N ASN A 187 38.45 -29.63 -20.32
CA ASN A 187 37.98 -30.95 -20.73
C ASN A 187 37.62 -31.76 -19.49
N ASN A 188 36.60 -32.61 -19.60
CA ASN A 188 36.04 -33.36 -18.47
C ASN A 188 37.14 -34.21 -17.80
N GLY A 189 37.43 -33.95 -16.51
CA GLY A 189 38.46 -34.63 -15.73
C GLY A 189 39.89 -34.08 -15.84
N SER A 190 40.10 -32.89 -16.40
CA SER A 190 41.41 -32.20 -16.40
C SER A 190 41.43 -31.03 -15.41
N ASP A 191 42.27 -31.11 -14.38
CA ASP A 191 42.51 -30.02 -13.40
C ASP A 191 43.48 -28.94 -13.90
N ARG A 192 43.75 -28.92 -15.22
CA ARG A 192 44.70 -28.00 -15.85
C ARG A 192 44.10 -27.35 -17.10
N ALA A 193 44.21 -26.03 -17.18
CA ALA A 193 44.03 -25.28 -18.42
C ALA A 193 45.31 -25.37 -19.27
N LYS A 194 45.17 -25.68 -20.57
CA LYS A 194 46.34 -25.74 -21.48
C LYS A 194 46.68 -24.40 -22.13
N ARG A 195 45.74 -23.45 -22.17
CA ARG A 195 45.91 -22.12 -22.77
C ARG A 195 45.10 -21.10 -22.00
N ILE A 196 45.72 -19.99 -21.64
CA ILE A 196 45.07 -18.79 -21.11
C ILE A 196 45.04 -17.78 -22.25
N HIS A 197 43.85 -17.24 -22.55
CA HIS A 197 43.71 -16.14 -23.49
C HIS A 197 43.40 -14.87 -22.70
N ILE A 198 44.27 -13.88 -22.82
CA ILE A 198 44.06 -12.54 -22.27
C ILE A 198 43.79 -11.63 -23.46
N GLU A 199 42.67 -10.90 -23.43
CA GLU A 199 42.29 -9.98 -24.50
C GLU A 199 43.28 -8.81 -24.53
N GLN A 200 43.69 -8.38 -25.74
CA GLN A 200 44.92 -7.61 -25.99
C GLN A 200 45.03 -6.20 -25.35
N ASN A 201 44.06 -5.76 -24.55
CA ASN A 201 44.04 -4.41 -23.95
C ASN A 201 44.05 -4.38 -22.40
N ASP A 202 44.06 -5.52 -21.71
CA ASP A 202 44.12 -5.55 -20.23
C ASP A 202 45.56 -5.77 -19.73
N HIS A 203 46.33 -4.68 -19.65
CA HIS A 203 47.54 -4.70 -18.84
C HIS A 203 47.17 -4.74 -17.35
N VAL A 204 47.24 -5.91 -16.72
CA VAL A 204 47.05 -6.08 -15.27
C VAL A 204 48.18 -5.35 -14.55
N THR A 205 47.96 -4.08 -14.21
CA THR A 205 49.01 -3.17 -13.69
C THR A 205 48.81 -2.78 -12.22
N ASN A 206 47.68 -3.17 -11.60
CA ASN A 206 47.28 -2.75 -10.26
C ASN A 206 46.89 -3.95 -9.38
N GLY A 207 47.85 -4.80 -9.02
CA GLY A 207 47.63 -5.89 -8.05
C GLY A 207 47.63 -5.36 -6.60
N LYS A 208 46.87 -6.03 -5.73
CA LYS A 208 46.81 -5.72 -4.29
C LYS A 208 48.15 -6.03 -3.59
N TYR A 209 48.82 -7.09 -4.04
CA TYR A 209 50.14 -7.48 -3.56
C TYR A 209 51.17 -7.44 -4.67
N LEU A 210 52.35 -6.95 -4.31
CA LEU A 210 53.56 -7.00 -5.12
C LEU A 210 54.31 -8.28 -4.78
N ILE A 211 54.74 -9.02 -5.79
CA ILE A 211 55.60 -10.20 -5.62
C ILE A 211 56.87 -9.95 -6.44
N ALA A 212 58.03 -10.01 -5.81
CA ALA A 212 59.31 -9.84 -6.46
C ALA A 212 60.08 -11.17 -6.48
N VAL A 213 60.63 -11.52 -7.63
CA VAL A 213 61.64 -12.57 -7.78
C VAL A 213 62.98 -11.89 -8.03
N CYS A 214 63.97 -12.13 -7.17
CA CYS A 214 65.25 -11.44 -7.23
C CYS A 214 66.42 -12.43 -7.29
N SER A 215 67.40 -12.13 -8.13
CA SER A 215 68.65 -12.91 -8.24
C SER A 215 69.81 -12.05 -8.73
N ASN A 216 71.03 -12.50 -8.48
CA ASN A 216 72.23 -11.96 -9.15
C ASN A 216 72.45 -12.58 -10.53
N GLU A 217 71.78 -13.69 -10.83
CA GLU A 217 71.79 -14.37 -12.13
C GLU A 217 70.52 -14.03 -12.95
N SER A 218 70.53 -14.35 -14.23
CA SER A 218 69.40 -14.11 -15.14
C SER A 218 68.13 -14.87 -14.71
N LEU A 219 66.97 -14.21 -14.82
CA LEU A 219 65.64 -14.75 -14.46
C LEU A 219 64.81 -15.19 -15.70
N ALA A 220 65.40 -15.24 -16.89
CA ALA A 220 64.70 -15.35 -18.19
C ALA A 220 63.72 -16.53 -18.37
N ASP A 221 63.78 -17.56 -17.52
CA ASP A 221 62.90 -18.75 -17.56
C ASP A 221 61.93 -18.82 -16.36
N CYS A 222 61.81 -17.77 -15.54
CA CYS A 222 60.91 -17.73 -14.39
C CYS A 222 59.51 -17.23 -14.79
N ASP A 223 58.50 -18.09 -14.63
CA ASP A 223 57.10 -17.73 -14.83
C ASP A 223 56.27 -18.16 -13.63
N LEU A 224 55.62 -17.19 -12.96
CA LEU A 224 54.81 -17.42 -11.77
C LEU A 224 53.34 -17.42 -12.15
N ASN A 225 52.75 -18.61 -12.23
CA ASN A 225 51.33 -18.77 -12.56
C ASN A 225 50.68 -19.80 -11.64
N SER A 226 49.60 -19.39 -10.98
CA SER A 226 48.74 -20.30 -10.23
C SER A 226 47.27 -19.90 -10.33
N PHE A 227 46.41 -20.91 -10.45
CA PHE A 227 44.96 -20.77 -10.50
C PHE A 227 44.37 -21.64 -9.40
N VAL A 228 43.60 -21.03 -8.49
CA VAL A 228 42.94 -21.72 -7.39
C VAL A 228 41.43 -21.52 -7.56
N PRO A 229 40.65 -22.55 -7.92
CA PRO A 229 39.20 -22.43 -8.08
C PRO A 229 38.51 -22.24 -6.72
N ASP A 230 37.62 -21.26 -6.63
CA ASP A 230 36.71 -21.13 -5.49
C ASP A 230 35.46 -22.01 -5.72
N HIS A 231 35.30 -23.05 -4.90
CA HIS A 231 34.32 -24.12 -5.09
C HIS A 231 32.97 -23.88 -4.39
N GLN A 232 32.74 -22.74 -3.73
CA GLN A 232 31.42 -22.38 -3.23
C GLN A 232 30.96 -21.08 -3.88
N GLU A 233 29.65 -20.93 -4.10
CA GLU A 233 29.01 -19.80 -4.77
C GLU A 233 29.17 -18.44 -4.04
N GLN A 234 30.28 -18.18 -3.36
CA GLN A 234 30.55 -16.96 -2.59
C GLN A 234 30.59 -15.74 -3.48
N HIS A 235 31.16 -15.80 -4.70
CA HIS A 235 31.12 -14.67 -5.63
C HIS A 235 29.68 -14.35 -6.08
N TYR A 236 28.84 -15.36 -6.27
CA TYR A 236 27.42 -15.17 -6.59
C TYR A 236 26.66 -14.56 -5.41
N GLN A 237 26.92 -15.04 -4.19
CA GLN A 237 26.35 -14.51 -2.95
C GLN A 237 26.85 -13.09 -2.63
N MET A 238 28.11 -12.79 -2.94
CA MET A 238 28.72 -11.46 -2.74
C MET A 238 28.22 -10.47 -3.78
N ILE A 239 27.97 -10.88 -5.03
CA ILE A 239 27.24 -10.06 -6.01
C ILE A 239 25.82 -9.78 -5.51
N GLN A 240 25.11 -10.78 -4.98
CA GLN A 240 23.78 -10.54 -4.37
C GLN A 240 23.85 -9.68 -3.11
N ARG A 241 24.91 -9.80 -2.31
CA ARG A 241 25.12 -8.98 -1.12
C ARG A 241 25.53 -7.54 -1.47
N ILE A 242 26.34 -7.34 -2.50
CA ILE A 242 26.70 -6.01 -3.02
C ILE A 242 25.47 -5.35 -3.65
N LEU A 243 24.61 -6.09 -4.35
CA LEU A 243 23.33 -5.57 -4.85
C LEU A 243 22.42 -5.16 -3.70
N SER A 244 22.27 -5.99 -2.67
CA SER A 244 21.47 -5.63 -1.48
C SER A 244 22.09 -4.53 -0.62
N LEU A 245 23.42 -4.43 -0.52
CA LEU A 245 24.11 -3.34 0.17
C LEU A 245 24.08 -2.05 -0.64
N GLN A 246 24.06 -2.12 -1.98
CA GLN A 246 23.80 -0.97 -2.83
C GLN A 246 22.38 -0.45 -2.59
N ASP A 247 21.39 -1.34 -2.52
CA ASP A 247 20.02 -0.97 -2.18
C ASP A 247 19.92 -0.38 -0.76
N GLU A 248 20.59 -0.95 0.25
CA GLU A 248 20.63 -0.40 1.63
C GLU A 248 21.38 0.95 1.73
N VAL A 249 22.49 1.12 1.00
CA VAL A 249 23.23 2.39 0.97
C VAL A 249 22.46 3.44 0.18
N GLU A 250 21.72 3.06 -0.85
CA GLU A 250 20.86 3.95 -1.62
C GLU A 250 19.62 4.35 -0.82
N GLU A 251 19.03 3.45 -0.03
CA GLU A 251 18.02 3.76 0.98
C GLU A 251 18.55 4.66 2.09
N ARG A 252 19.74 4.40 2.65
CA ARG A 252 20.37 5.27 3.65
C ARG A 252 20.73 6.63 3.09
N ASN A 253 21.22 6.73 1.87
CA ASN A 253 21.52 8.00 1.22
C ASN A 253 20.23 8.77 0.87
N GLN A 254 19.15 8.08 0.49
CA GLN A 254 17.83 8.70 0.34
C GLN A 254 17.30 9.19 1.68
N HIS A 255 17.51 8.44 2.77
CA HIS A 255 17.10 8.83 4.11
C HIS A 255 17.93 10.01 4.66
N ILE A 256 19.26 10.00 4.48
CA ILE A 256 20.15 11.12 4.83
C ILE A 256 19.79 12.35 4.01
N LYS A 257 19.49 12.20 2.71
CA LYS A 257 19.03 13.31 1.86
C LYS A 257 17.65 13.83 2.30
N HIS A 258 16.73 12.97 2.71
CA HIS A 258 15.44 13.38 3.28
C HIS A 258 15.62 14.11 4.62
N LEU A 259 16.56 13.66 5.44
CA LEU A 259 16.91 14.31 6.71
C LEU A 259 17.58 15.66 6.46
N ASP A 260 18.49 15.78 5.50
CA ASP A 260 19.11 17.06 5.11
C ASP A 260 18.08 18.02 4.52
N GLU A 261 17.17 17.54 3.67
CA GLU A 261 16.07 18.35 3.13
C GLU A 261 15.10 18.79 4.22
N ALA A 262 14.78 17.91 5.19
CA ALA A 262 13.97 18.24 6.35
C ALA A 262 14.68 19.18 7.33
N ILE A 263 16.01 19.09 7.47
CA ILE A 263 16.82 20.04 8.25
C ILE A 263 16.80 21.41 7.56
N VAL A 264 17.00 21.48 6.24
CA VAL A 264 16.95 22.75 5.48
C VAL A 264 15.56 23.37 5.53
N ASP A 265 14.48 22.57 5.47
CA ASP A 265 13.11 23.06 5.57
C ASP A 265 12.77 23.49 7.01
N LYS A 266 13.24 22.76 8.02
CA LYS A 266 13.16 23.18 9.42
C LYS A 266 13.97 24.44 9.70
N ASP A 267 15.15 24.59 9.13
CA ASP A 267 15.98 25.80 9.26
C ASP A 267 15.28 26.98 8.57
N ARG A 268 14.63 26.78 7.42
CA ARG A 268 13.76 27.83 6.83
C ARG A 268 12.57 28.17 7.71
N HIS A 269 11.92 27.18 8.32
CA HIS A 269 10.80 27.41 9.23
C HIS A 269 11.26 28.11 10.51
N ILE A 270 12.45 27.79 11.02
CA ILE A 270 13.10 28.44 12.15
C ILE A 270 13.48 29.87 11.77
N ASP A 271 14.02 30.11 10.57
CA ASP A 271 14.32 31.47 10.07
C ASP A 271 13.05 32.29 9.86
N GLN A 272 11.99 31.69 9.32
CA GLN A 272 10.69 32.35 9.19
C GLN A 272 10.05 32.63 10.55
N ALA A 273 10.17 31.71 11.50
CA ALA A 273 9.72 31.88 12.87
C ALA A 273 10.53 32.97 13.57
N ASN A 274 11.86 32.98 13.45
CA ASN A 274 12.76 33.99 14.01
C ASN A 274 12.53 35.37 13.39
N ASN A 275 12.23 35.45 12.09
CA ASN A 275 11.84 36.69 11.43
C ASN A 275 10.47 37.19 11.91
N LYS A 276 9.49 36.30 12.07
CA LYS A 276 8.19 36.64 12.68
C LYS A 276 8.36 37.07 14.13
N LEU A 277 9.22 36.39 14.89
CA LEU A 277 9.50 36.68 16.30
C LEU A 277 10.26 37.99 16.45
N SER A 278 11.17 38.31 15.53
CA SER A 278 11.83 39.62 15.44
C SER A 278 10.83 40.73 15.11
N PHE A 279 9.93 40.50 14.15
CA PHE A 279 8.85 41.45 13.81
C PHE A 279 7.88 41.66 14.97
N VAL A 280 7.46 40.59 15.65
CA VAL A 280 6.62 40.66 16.85
C VAL A 280 7.38 41.36 17.98
N HIS A 281 8.67 41.10 18.16
CA HIS A 281 9.50 41.77 19.16
C HIS A 281 9.64 43.28 18.85
N GLU A 282 9.77 43.66 17.58
CA GLU A 282 9.78 45.07 17.15
C GLU A 282 8.43 45.74 17.43
N GLN A 283 7.32 45.07 17.12
CA GLN A 283 5.98 45.55 17.45
C GLN A 283 5.76 45.66 18.96
N LEU A 284 6.22 44.68 19.75
CA LEU A 284 6.13 44.69 21.20
C LEU A 284 6.99 45.82 21.79
N THR A 285 8.16 46.08 21.22
CA THR A 285 9.05 47.18 21.63
C THR A 285 8.42 48.53 21.31
N HIS A 286 7.78 48.66 20.15
CA HIS A 286 7.05 49.86 19.76
C HIS A 286 5.80 50.09 20.63
N GLN A 287 5.04 49.02 20.91
CA GLN A 287 3.89 49.06 21.83
C GLN A 287 4.35 49.37 23.26
N ASN A 288 5.42 48.76 23.77
CA ASN A 288 5.99 49.07 25.08
C ASN A 288 6.49 50.52 25.15
N SER A 289 7.09 51.05 24.08
CA SER A 289 7.42 52.48 23.96
C SER A 289 6.17 53.36 24.07
N THR A 290 5.10 52.99 23.37
CA THR A 290 3.82 53.70 23.37
C THR A 290 3.14 53.63 24.74
N VAL A 291 3.15 52.45 25.38
CA VAL A 291 2.65 52.23 26.73
C VAL A 291 3.47 53.01 27.73
N ASN A 292 4.80 53.05 27.63
CA ASN A 292 5.65 53.86 28.51
C ASN A 292 5.43 55.37 28.31
N GLN A 293 5.17 55.82 27.08
CA GLN A 293 4.76 57.20 26.81
C GLN A 293 3.39 57.50 27.41
N ALA A 294 2.42 56.60 27.26
CA ALA A 294 1.12 56.71 27.90
C ALA A 294 1.23 56.68 29.43
N LEU A 295 2.10 55.83 30.00
CA LEU A 295 2.36 55.75 31.44
C LEU A 295 3.01 57.04 31.95
N ASN A 296 3.92 57.64 31.19
CA ASN A 296 4.49 58.95 31.52
C ASN A 296 3.45 60.07 31.44
N ILE A 297 2.53 60.03 30.47
CA ILE A 297 1.40 60.95 30.38
C ILE A 297 0.46 60.74 31.56
N VAL A 298 0.13 59.49 31.91
CA VAL A 298 -0.71 59.15 33.07
C VAL A 298 -0.04 59.61 34.36
N ASN A 299 1.25 59.35 34.57
CA ASN A 299 2.00 59.83 35.74
C ASN A 299 2.07 61.37 35.80
N SER A 300 2.21 62.03 34.64
CA SER A 300 2.11 63.50 34.54
C SER A 300 0.70 63.99 34.89
N MET A 301 -0.33 63.31 34.41
CA MET A 301 -1.73 63.61 34.71
C MET A 301 -2.07 63.33 36.16
N GLU A 302 -1.53 62.27 36.77
CA GLU A 302 -1.68 61.95 38.19
C GLU A 302 -0.98 62.99 39.06
N ASN A 303 0.22 63.45 38.68
CA ASN A 303 0.89 64.56 39.36
C ASN A 303 0.12 65.88 39.21
N GLN A 304 -0.42 66.16 38.01
CA GLN A 304 -1.31 67.31 37.80
C GLN A 304 -2.62 67.16 38.56
N LEU A 305 -3.20 65.96 38.64
CA LEU A 305 -4.41 65.68 39.40
C LEU A 305 -4.13 65.83 40.88
N LYS A 306 -2.94 65.44 41.36
CA LYS A 306 -2.51 65.62 42.73
C LYS A 306 -2.33 67.10 43.06
N GLU A 307 -1.61 67.86 42.24
CA GLU A 307 -1.53 69.33 42.37
C GLU A 307 -2.91 69.98 42.29
N ASN A 308 -3.76 69.56 41.36
CA ASN A 308 -5.11 70.08 41.20
C ASN A 308 -6.00 69.68 42.36
N SER A 309 -5.80 68.50 42.97
CA SER A 309 -6.53 68.05 44.16
C SER A 309 -6.09 68.82 45.41
N GLU A 310 -4.81 69.18 45.51
CA GLU A 310 -4.29 70.06 46.56
C GLU A 310 -4.82 71.50 46.37
N LYS A 311 -4.81 72.02 45.14
CA LYS A 311 -5.44 73.30 44.78
C LYS A 311 -6.96 73.27 44.95
N LEU A 312 -7.61 72.14 44.69
CA LEU A 312 -9.06 71.93 44.89
C LEU A 312 -9.38 71.80 46.37
N LEU A 313 -8.49 71.24 47.19
CA LEU A 313 -8.66 71.22 48.65
C LEU A 313 -8.51 72.64 49.23
N GLU A 314 -7.56 73.44 48.74
CA GLU A 314 -7.47 74.88 49.04
C GLU A 314 -8.68 75.66 48.51
N ALA A 315 -9.19 75.31 47.32
CA ALA A 315 -10.35 75.94 46.72
C ALA A 315 -11.66 75.52 47.42
N LEU A 316 -11.80 74.28 47.88
CA LEU A 316 -12.95 73.78 48.65
C LEU A 316 -12.99 74.40 50.05
N LEU A 317 -11.82 74.67 50.64
CA LEU A 317 -11.71 75.50 51.85
C LEU A 317 -12.09 76.98 51.60
N LYS A 318 -11.99 77.47 50.35
CA LYS A 318 -12.51 78.78 49.93
C LYS A 318 -13.98 78.75 49.50
N VAL A 319 -14.47 77.66 48.90
CA VAL A 319 -15.87 77.49 48.44
C VAL A 319 -16.81 77.27 49.62
N ALA A 320 -16.34 76.66 50.71
CA ALA A 320 -17.03 76.65 52.00
C ALA A 320 -17.23 78.05 52.63
N SER A 321 -16.60 79.10 52.07
CA SER A 321 -16.85 80.51 52.43
C SER A 321 -17.51 81.34 51.31
N GLN A 322 -18.01 80.69 50.25
CA GLN A 322 -18.70 81.34 49.12
C GLN A 322 -20.06 80.71 48.76
N GLU A 323 -20.58 79.78 49.57
CA GLU A 323 -21.97 79.27 49.47
C GLU A 323 -23.05 80.34 49.77
N GLU A 324 -22.67 81.57 50.12
CA GLU A 324 -23.60 82.71 50.34
C GLU A 324 -23.86 83.55 49.07
N GLN A 325 -23.15 83.29 47.95
CA GLN A 325 -23.35 84.02 46.67
C GLN A 325 -24.08 83.21 45.58
N LEU A 326 -24.22 81.88 45.72
CA LEU A 326 -24.89 81.04 44.72
C LEU A 326 -26.43 81.10 44.78
N HIS A 327 -26.99 81.60 45.89
CA HIS A 327 -28.43 81.88 46.00
C HIS A 327 -28.85 83.16 45.23
N LYS A 328 -27.88 83.93 44.71
CA LYS A 328 -28.13 85.16 43.92
C LYS A 328 -27.98 84.98 42.40
N LEU A 329 -27.31 83.92 41.93
CA LEU A 329 -27.22 83.59 40.49
C LEU A 329 -28.30 82.60 40.01
N GLN A 330 -29.06 81.99 40.93
CA GLN A 330 -30.20 81.14 40.60
C GLN A 330 -31.47 81.94 40.19
N GLU A 331 -31.47 83.27 40.28
CA GLU A 331 -32.54 84.14 39.75
C GLU A 331 -32.22 84.78 38.38
N GLU A 332 -30.95 84.82 37.94
CA GLU A 332 -30.59 85.40 36.62
C GLU A 332 -30.54 84.37 35.49
N LEU A 333 -30.45 83.07 35.79
CA LEU A 333 -30.50 82.01 34.76
C LEU A 333 -31.93 81.59 34.39
N LYS A 334 -32.95 82.18 35.01
CA LYS A 334 -34.36 82.02 34.63
C LYS A 334 -34.80 83.00 33.52
N ALA A 335 -33.88 83.84 33.03
CA ALA A 335 -34.12 84.82 31.97
C ALA A 335 -33.33 84.56 30.66
N LYS A 336 -32.64 83.40 30.55
CA LYS A 336 -31.98 82.94 29.31
C LYS A 336 -32.59 81.67 28.70
N GLU A 337 -33.67 81.17 29.31
CA GLU A 337 -34.45 80.04 28.79
C GLU A 337 -35.39 80.45 27.63
N GLU A 338 -35.54 81.74 27.30
CA GLU A 338 -36.33 82.20 26.14
C GLU A 338 -35.52 82.47 24.85
N ILE A 339 -34.19 82.25 24.84
CA ILE A 339 -33.36 82.42 23.63
C ILE A 339 -33.01 81.07 22.96
N ILE A 340 -33.11 79.96 23.70
CA ILE A 340 -32.83 78.60 23.20
C ILE A 340 -33.95 78.09 22.28
N ASP A 341 -35.20 78.55 22.45
CA ASP A 341 -36.32 78.21 21.56
C ASP A 341 -36.25 78.87 20.17
N SER A 342 -35.37 79.86 19.94
CA SER A 342 -35.20 80.49 18.60
C SER A 342 -34.08 79.88 17.75
N MET A 343 -33.22 79.03 18.33
CA MET A 343 -32.12 78.37 17.59
C MET A 343 -32.48 76.97 17.08
N ASP A 344 -33.50 76.32 17.64
CA ASP A 344 -34.02 75.05 17.12
C ASP A 344 -34.84 75.23 15.83
N HIS A 345 -35.42 76.42 15.61
CA HIS A 345 -36.16 76.70 14.38
C HIS A 345 -35.26 76.94 13.15
N LEU A 346 -34.03 77.45 13.34
CA LEU A 346 -33.06 77.65 12.24
C LEU A 346 -32.29 76.36 11.87
N HIS A 347 -32.18 75.40 12.79
CA HIS A 347 -31.57 74.10 12.50
C HIS A 347 -32.51 73.18 11.70
N HIS A 348 -33.82 73.38 11.83
CA HIS A 348 -34.79 72.61 11.06
C HIS A 348 -34.96 73.13 9.61
N GLU A 349 -34.72 74.42 9.37
CA GLU A 349 -34.86 75.05 8.05
C GLU A 349 -33.63 74.81 7.14
N LEU A 350 -32.45 74.57 7.71
CA LEU A 350 -31.23 74.25 6.94
C LEU A 350 -31.20 72.79 6.43
N ASN A 351 -31.86 71.86 7.14
CA ASN A 351 -32.02 70.47 6.69
C ASN A 351 -33.13 70.32 5.62
N SER A 352 -34.11 71.22 5.61
CA SER A 352 -35.17 71.21 4.59
C SER A 352 -34.68 71.65 3.20
N GLN A 353 -33.64 72.51 3.11
CA GLN A 353 -33.10 72.96 1.82
C GLN A 353 -32.08 71.99 1.18
N PHE A 354 -31.56 71.01 1.94
CA PHE A 354 -30.63 70.01 1.42
C PHE A 354 -31.34 68.78 0.83
N GLU A 355 -32.56 68.49 1.28
CA GLU A 355 -33.39 67.42 0.71
C GLU A 355 -34.10 67.82 -0.59
N GLU A 356 -34.41 69.12 -0.79
CA GLU A 356 -35.10 69.60 -1.99
C GLU A 356 -34.24 69.62 -3.28
N HIS A 357 -32.90 69.59 -3.17
CA HIS A 357 -32.02 69.50 -4.36
C HIS A 357 -31.59 68.07 -4.72
N SER A 358 -31.84 67.08 -3.85
CA SER A 358 -31.55 65.66 -4.15
C SER A 358 -32.77 64.90 -4.69
N ALA A 359 -33.99 65.40 -4.46
CA ALA A 359 -35.22 64.75 -4.93
C ALA A 359 -35.55 65.01 -6.42
N ALA A 360 -34.94 66.01 -7.06
CA ALA A 360 -35.18 66.35 -8.47
C ALA A 360 -34.32 65.58 -9.50
N ILE A 361 -33.31 64.83 -9.04
CA ILE A 361 -32.45 63.99 -9.92
C ILE A 361 -32.81 62.50 -9.82
N GLY A 362 -33.51 62.07 -8.76
CA GLY A 362 -33.86 60.67 -8.52
C GLY A 362 -35.07 60.15 -9.32
N SER A 363 -36.06 60.97 -9.65
CA SER A 363 -37.32 60.49 -10.24
C SER A 363 -37.32 60.39 -11.78
N GLY A 364 -36.27 60.87 -12.46
CA GLY A 364 -36.08 60.67 -13.91
C GLY A 364 -35.22 59.46 -14.29
N ILE A 365 -34.52 58.87 -13.31
CA ILE A 365 -33.58 57.75 -13.51
C ILE A 365 -34.27 56.41 -13.24
N LEU A 366 -35.20 56.34 -12.29
CA LEU A 366 -35.86 55.08 -11.94
C LEU A 366 -36.85 54.55 -12.99
N GLU A 367 -37.47 55.43 -13.79
CA GLU A 367 -38.47 55.03 -14.81
C GLU A 367 -37.82 54.61 -16.14
N LYS A 368 -36.58 55.04 -16.40
CA LYS A 368 -35.79 54.62 -17.57
C LYS A 368 -35.02 53.32 -17.33
N ASP A 369 -34.58 53.04 -16.10
CA ASP A 369 -33.86 51.80 -15.78
C ASP A 369 -34.78 50.57 -15.71
N GLN A 370 -36.05 50.69 -15.31
CA GLN A 370 -36.98 49.55 -15.32
C GLN A 370 -37.49 49.19 -16.73
N THR A 371 -37.55 50.14 -17.66
CA THR A 371 -37.93 49.88 -19.05
C THR A 371 -36.77 49.27 -19.85
N ILE A 372 -35.52 49.67 -19.54
CA ILE A 372 -34.31 49.13 -20.17
C ILE A 372 -33.97 47.73 -19.64
N ASN A 373 -34.11 47.48 -18.33
CA ASN A 373 -33.77 46.18 -17.77
C ASN A 373 -34.76 45.06 -18.16
N ASN A 374 -36.04 45.38 -18.37
CA ASN A 374 -37.03 44.39 -18.84
C ASN A 374 -36.92 44.09 -20.35
N GLN A 375 -36.39 45.02 -21.16
CA GLN A 375 -36.09 44.77 -22.58
C GLN A 375 -34.75 44.06 -22.80
N ILE A 376 -33.77 44.25 -21.92
CA ILE A 376 -32.46 43.56 -21.95
C ILE A 376 -32.58 42.11 -21.48
N ALA A 377 -33.41 41.81 -20.48
CA ALA A 377 -33.62 40.44 -20.01
C ALA A 377 -34.32 39.55 -21.06
N HIS A 378 -35.25 40.10 -21.85
CA HIS A 378 -35.98 39.34 -22.88
C HIS A 378 -35.18 39.13 -24.18
N ILE A 379 -34.25 40.03 -24.52
CA ILE A 379 -33.37 39.88 -25.71
C ILE A 379 -32.19 38.94 -25.42
N ASN A 380 -31.69 38.89 -24.19
CA ASN A 380 -30.57 38.01 -23.81
C ASN A 380 -31.00 36.54 -23.59
N MET A 381 -32.27 36.30 -23.22
CA MET A 381 -32.77 34.92 -23.04
C MET A 381 -33.10 34.20 -24.37
N LEU A 382 -33.15 34.92 -25.50
CA LEU A 382 -33.48 34.38 -26.83
C LEU A 382 -32.27 34.25 -27.79
N LEU A 383 -31.04 34.58 -27.38
CA LEU A 383 -29.87 34.56 -28.27
C LEU A 383 -28.63 33.82 -27.75
N GLU A 384 -28.68 33.19 -26.57
CA GLU A 384 -27.45 32.68 -25.95
C GLU A 384 -27.11 31.19 -26.22
N GLN A 385 -28.06 30.35 -26.66
CA GLN A 385 -27.75 28.94 -26.98
C GLN A 385 -27.52 28.64 -28.46
N GLU A 386 -27.93 29.50 -29.40
CA GLU A 386 -27.80 29.23 -30.83
C GLU A 386 -26.60 29.94 -31.50
N ARG A 387 -26.07 31.01 -30.89
CA ARG A 387 -24.88 31.74 -31.38
C ARG A 387 -23.53 31.18 -30.90
N LYS A 388 -23.50 30.40 -29.82
CA LYS A 388 -22.25 29.83 -29.28
C LYS A 388 -21.72 28.66 -30.11
N LEU A 389 -22.56 27.92 -30.85
CA LEU A 389 -22.10 26.79 -31.68
C LEU A 389 -21.74 27.20 -33.13
N ASN A 390 -22.52 28.08 -33.75
CA ASN A 390 -22.29 28.49 -35.15
C ASN A 390 -21.11 29.47 -35.32
N ASN A 391 -20.76 30.27 -34.30
CA ASN A 391 -19.57 31.12 -34.36
C ASN A 391 -18.26 30.35 -34.13
N ILE A 392 -18.29 29.20 -33.44
CA ILE A 392 -17.08 28.37 -33.27
C ILE A 392 -16.73 27.68 -34.58
N LEU A 393 -17.70 27.04 -35.26
CA LEU A 393 -17.46 26.27 -36.50
C LEU A 393 -16.83 27.09 -37.65
N HIS A 394 -17.09 28.40 -37.73
CA HIS A 394 -16.55 29.26 -38.78
C HIS A 394 -15.44 30.23 -38.35
N SER A 395 -15.12 30.31 -37.05
CA SER A 395 -14.05 31.16 -36.54
C SER A 395 -12.67 30.75 -37.07
N GLY A 396 -11.78 31.74 -37.25
CA GLY A 396 -10.38 31.49 -37.58
C GLY A 396 -9.66 30.61 -36.54
N GLY A 397 -10.12 30.66 -35.28
CA GLY A 397 -9.64 29.82 -34.18
C GLY A 397 -9.96 28.34 -34.35
N TRP A 398 -11.16 27.98 -34.84
CA TRP A 398 -11.53 26.57 -35.07
C TRP A 398 -10.90 26.00 -36.33
N ARG A 399 -10.63 26.82 -37.36
CA ARG A 399 -9.78 26.43 -38.50
C ARG A 399 -8.32 26.21 -38.09
N ALA A 400 -7.83 26.92 -37.08
CA ALA A 400 -6.53 26.67 -36.48
C ALA A 400 -6.53 25.44 -35.56
N LEU A 401 -7.60 25.22 -34.78
CA LEU A 401 -7.76 24.06 -33.92
C LEU A 401 -7.99 22.76 -34.70
N SER A 402 -8.71 22.80 -35.82
CA SER A 402 -8.89 21.63 -36.69
C SER A 402 -7.59 21.28 -37.42
N LYS A 403 -6.81 22.29 -37.84
CA LYS A 403 -5.44 22.08 -38.32
C LYS A 403 -4.52 21.54 -37.23
N TYR A 404 -4.67 22.01 -35.99
CA TYR A 404 -3.93 21.52 -34.83
C TYR A 404 -4.28 20.06 -34.50
N TYR A 405 -5.57 19.68 -34.49
CA TYR A 405 -5.96 18.30 -34.25
C TYR A 405 -5.60 17.38 -35.42
N ARG A 406 -5.70 17.84 -36.68
CA ARG A 406 -5.14 17.11 -37.83
C ARG A 406 -3.63 16.96 -37.76
N LEU A 407 -2.89 18.00 -37.36
CA LEU A 407 -1.45 17.92 -37.14
C LEU A 407 -1.13 17.01 -35.95
N ARG A 408 -1.87 17.11 -34.84
CA ARG A 408 -1.73 16.29 -33.65
C ARG A 408 -1.93 14.82 -34.00
N ASP A 409 -2.93 14.48 -34.80
CA ASP A 409 -3.23 13.10 -35.17
C ASP A 409 -2.26 12.56 -36.24
N ILE A 410 -1.63 13.45 -37.03
CA ILE A 410 -0.51 13.13 -37.93
C ILE A 410 0.83 12.98 -37.15
N ILE A 411 1.04 13.77 -36.09
CA ILE A 411 2.28 13.82 -35.29
C ILE A 411 2.28 12.77 -34.17
N LEU A 412 1.11 12.48 -33.59
CA LEU A 412 0.84 11.56 -32.47
C LEU A 412 -0.32 10.60 -32.83
N PRO A 413 -0.16 9.72 -33.84
CA PRO A 413 -1.19 8.74 -34.18
C PRO A 413 -1.48 7.78 -33.01
N ASP A 414 -2.70 7.26 -32.96
CA ASP A 414 -3.12 6.24 -31.98
C ASP A 414 -2.23 4.99 -32.09
N ASN A 415 -1.89 4.38 -30.94
CA ASN A 415 -0.91 3.28 -30.82
C ASN A 415 0.52 3.59 -31.32
N SER A 416 0.96 4.85 -31.29
CA SER A 416 2.34 5.21 -31.66
C SER A 416 3.26 5.45 -30.46
N LYS A 417 4.54 5.05 -30.59
CA LYS A 417 5.61 5.33 -29.60
C LYS A 417 5.77 6.83 -29.31
N ARG A 418 5.39 7.70 -30.26
CA ARG A 418 5.44 9.16 -30.11
C ARG A 418 4.34 9.69 -29.18
N LYS A 419 3.11 9.16 -29.27
CA LYS A 419 2.01 9.49 -28.37
C LYS A 419 2.30 9.03 -26.95
N LEU A 420 2.83 7.82 -26.79
CA LEU A 420 3.31 7.30 -25.52
C LEU A 420 4.37 8.23 -24.91
N LEU A 421 5.41 8.60 -25.68
CA LEU A 421 6.46 9.49 -25.21
C LEU A 421 5.90 10.86 -24.79
N ALA A 422 5.02 11.48 -25.59
CA ALA A 422 4.41 12.76 -25.26
C ALA A 422 3.57 12.72 -23.97
N LYS A 423 2.83 11.63 -23.75
CA LYS A 423 2.03 11.40 -22.55
C LYS A 423 2.92 11.14 -21.33
N LEU A 424 4.03 10.41 -21.50
CA LEU A 424 5.05 10.21 -20.45
C LEU A 424 5.71 11.53 -20.05
N THR A 425 6.08 12.37 -21.02
CA THR A 425 6.65 13.69 -20.75
C THR A 425 5.63 14.59 -20.04
N TYR A 426 4.37 14.55 -20.46
CA TYR A 426 3.29 15.29 -19.79
C TYR A 426 3.04 14.82 -18.36
N LYS A 427 2.98 13.50 -18.10
CA LYS A 427 2.83 12.94 -16.75
C LYS A 427 4.07 13.19 -15.88
N ALA A 428 5.28 13.16 -16.46
CA ALA A 428 6.53 13.56 -15.79
C ALA A 428 6.56 15.04 -15.40
N LEU A 429 5.96 15.91 -16.22
CA LEU A 429 5.80 17.33 -15.89
C LEU A 429 4.74 17.57 -14.81
N LYS A 430 3.70 16.73 -14.74
CA LYS A 430 2.63 16.82 -13.73
C LYS A 430 3.06 16.29 -12.37
N ASN A 431 3.85 15.21 -12.34
CA ASN A 431 4.34 14.54 -11.11
C ASN A 431 5.89 14.46 -11.08
N PRO A 432 6.61 15.60 -11.12
CA PRO A 432 8.06 15.62 -11.33
C PRO A 432 8.84 14.96 -10.18
N LYS A 433 8.42 15.15 -8.92
CA LYS A 433 9.09 14.55 -7.75
C LYS A 433 8.99 13.02 -7.70
N GLN A 434 7.84 12.44 -8.07
CA GLN A 434 7.62 10.98 -8.09
C GLN A 434 8.46 10.28 -9.16
N ILE A 435 8.57 10.88 -10.35
CA ILE A 435 9.33 10.30 -11.47
C ILE A 435 10.84 10.52 -11.28
N LEU A 436 11.28 11.69 -10.83
CA LEU A 436 12.71 11.98 -10.62
C LEU A 436 13.34 11.13 -9.50
N ASN A 437 12.59 10.81 -8.44
CA ASN A 437 13.11 10.02 -7.31
C ASN A 437 13.23 8.50 -7.59
N LYS A 438 12.71 7.98 -8.71
CA LYS A 438 12.68 6.55 -9.02
C LYS A 438 13.24 6.18 -10.40
N ILE A 439 13.90 7.12 -11.09
CA ILE A 439 14.71 6.86 -12.28
C ILE A 439 16.02 6.20 -11.84
N ASN A 440 16.10 4.87 -11.94
CA ASN A 440 17.34 4.12 -11.84
C ASN A 440 17.65 3.39 -13.16
N LYS A 441 18.90 2.97 -13.34
CA LYS A 441 19.39 2.35 -14.58
C LYS A 441 18.61 1.07 -14.95
N ASN A 442 18.14 0.32 -13.95
CA ASN A 442 17.34 -0.89 -14.14
C ASN A 442 15.92 -0.60 -14.65
N ASN A 443 15.24 0.42 -14.12
CA ASN A 443 13.92 0.85 -14.58
C ASN A 443 13.98 1.46 -15.98
N ILE A 444 15.06 2.20 -16.30
CA ILE A 444 15.31 2.69 -17.66
C ILE A 444 15.54 1.52 -18.62
N ASN A 445 16.34 0.51 -18.23
CA ASN A 445 16.61 -0.66 -19.07
C ASN A 445 15.37 -1.52 -19.27
N LYS A 446 14.54 -1.72 -18.23
CA LYS A 446 13.23 -2.41 -18.33
C LYS A 446 12.27 -1.64 -19.24
N LEU A 447 12.15 -0.33 -19.07
CA LEU A 447 11.33 0.51 -19.93
C LEU A 447 11.82 0.47 -21.40
N LYS A 448 13.14 0.52 -21.62
CA LYS A 448 13.76 0.39 -22.94
C LYS A 448 13.55 -0.99 -23.56
N TYR A 449 13.57 -2.05 -22.75
CA TYR A 449 13.22 -3.40 -23.15
C TYR A 449 11.76 -3.46 -23.61
N TYR A 450 10.80 -3.04 -22.77
CA TYR A 450 9.37 -3.06 -23.11
C TYR A 450 9.03 -2.18 -24.32
N LEU A 451 9.63 -1.00 -24.45
CA LEU A 451 9.48 -0.14 -25.64
C LEU A 451 10.01 -0.78 -26.93
N ASN A 452 10.90 -1.75 -26.84
CA ASN A 452 11.50 -2.44 -27.99
C ASN A 452 10.84 -3.80 -28.28
N THR A 453 10.23 -4.45 -27.30
CA THR A 453 9.68 -5.81 -27.42
C THR A 453 8.16 -5.90 -27.37
N GLU A 454 7.46 -4.92 -26.79
CA GLU A 454 6.01 -4.95 -26.57
C GLU A 454 5.27 -3.87 -27.39
N ASP A 455 3.96 -4.06 -27.60
CA ASP A 455 3.07 -3.07 -28.21
C ASP A 455 2.96 -1.81 -27.31
N PRO A 456 2.97 -0.59 -27.87
CA PRO A 456 2.88 0.66 -27.11
C PRO A 456 1.73 0.73 -26.09
N SER A 457 0.61 0.06 -26.35
CA SER A 457 -0.56 0.00 -25.44
C SER A 457 -0.30 -0.81 -24.17
N LEU A 458 0.50 -1.88 -24.24
CA LEU A 458 0.89 -2.71 -23.10
C LEU A 458 1.92 -1.98 -22.21
N VAL A 459 2.84 -1.26 -22.84
CA VAL A 459 3.81 -0.41 -22.15
C VAL A 459 3.09 0.73 -21.41
N GLU A 460 2.06 1.32 -22.04
CA GLU A 460 1.21 2.33 -21.42
C GLU A 460 0.51 1.80 -20.16
N SER A 461 -0.13 0.63 -20.25
CA SER A 461 -0.79 -0.01 -19.11
C SER A 461 0.16 -0.31 -17.94
N ARG A 462 1.39 -0.78 -18.22
CA ARG A 462 2.39 -1.05 -17.18
C ARG A 462 2.85 0.23 -16.48
N ILE A 463 2.94 1.33 -17.21
CA ILE A 463 3.35 2.63 -16.64
C ILE A 463 2.20 3.24 -15.86
N ASP A 464 0.97 3.14 -16.34
CA ASP A 464 -0.20 3.57 -15.58
C ASP A 464 -0.29 2.77 -14.27
N ASN A 465 -0.12 1.44 -14.31
CA ASN A 465 0.00 0.63 -13.10
C ASN A 465 1.20 1.03 -12.22
N PHE A 466 2.33 1.44 -12.78
CA PHE A 466 3.48 1.93 -12.00
C PHE A 466 3.18 3.27 -11.31
N LEU A 467 2.57 4.20 -12.04
CA LEU A 467 2.23 5.51 -11.52
C LEU A 467 1.08 5.45 -10.52
N ASP A 468 0.07 4.62 -10.76
CA ASP A 468 -1.04 4.42 -9.84
C ASP A 468 -0.52 3.79 -8.54
N ARG A 469 0.33 2.75 -8.62
CA ARG A 469 1.02 2.16 -7.45
C ARG A 469 1.77 3.18 -6.59
N HIS A 470 2.41 4.17 -7.22
CA HIS A 470 3.26 5.17 -6.54
C HIS A 470 2.58 6.53 -6.45
N ALA A 471 1.28 6.62 -6.78
CA ALA A 471 0.50 7.80 -6.52
C ALA A 471 0.45 7.92 -5.00
N SER A 472 1.09 8.97 -4.48
CA SER A 472 1.03 9.32 -3.07
C SER A 472 -0.44 9.56 -2.71
N VAL A 473 -1.11 8.53 -2.21
CA VAL A 473 -2.18 8.77 -1.28
C VAL A 473 -1.45 9.23 -0.02
N GLU A 474 -1.52 10.53 0.27
CA GLU A 474 -1.08 11.07 1.55
C GLU A 474 -1.85 10.31 2.64
N HIS A 475 -1.24 9.27 3.20
CA HIS A 475 -1.82 8.50 4.30
C HIS A 475 -1.33 9.07 5.62
N SER A 476 -1.63 10.34 5.86
CA SER A 476 -1.97 10.75 7.23
C SER A 476 -3.45 10.45 7.40
N VAL A 477 -3.83 9.64 8.40
CA VAL A 477 -5.20 9.67 8.87
C VAL A 477 -5.46 11.13 9.25
N ASP A 478 -6.35 11.81 8.52
CA ASP A 478 -6.68 13.21 8.78
C ASP A 478 -7.52 13.27 10.06
N LEU A 479 -6.83 13.14 11.19
CA LEU A 479 -7.43 13.09 12.51
C LEU A 479 -7.82 14.50 12.93
N LYS A 480 -9.12 14.70 13.14
CA LYS A 480 -9.63 15.93 13.75
C LYS A 480 -9.56 15.78 15.25
N LEU A 481 -8.61 16.46 15.88
CA LEU A 481 -8.44 16.46 17.33
C LEU A 481 -9.02 17.73 17.94
N TYR A 482 -9.85 17.56 18.95
CA TYR A 482 -10.54 18.66 19.63
C TYR A 482 -9.91 18.95 21.01
N GLN A 483 -8.60 19.24 21.05
CA GLN A 483 -7.85 19.40 22.31
C GLN A 483 -7.88 20.82 22.90
N GLU A 484 -7.99 21.86 22.07
CA GLU A 484 -8.02 23.28 22.48
C GLU A 484 -9.39 23.91 22.16
N ILE A 485 -10.47 23.41 22.76
CA ILE A 485 -11.79 24.02 22.59
C ILE A 485 -12.09 24.98 23.74
N ASP A 486 -12.60 26.15 23.38
CA ASP A 486 -13.29 27.02 24.32
C ASP A 486 -14.53 26.29 24.88
N THR A 487 -14.42 25.81 26.12
CA THR A 487 -15.49 25.08 26.83
C THR A 487 -16.66 25.99 27.24
N SER A 488 -16.65 27.28 26.87
CA SER A 488 -17.74 28.22 27.13
C SER A 488 -18.91 28.14 26.14
N GLN A 489 -18.74 27.44 25.00
CA GLN A 489 -19.82 27.29 24.02
C GLN A 489 -20.87 26.28 24.49
N GLN A 490 -22.13 26.57 24.22
CA GLN A 490 -23.22 25.67 24.53
C GLN A 490 -23.41 24.63 23.42
N LEU A 491 -23.37 23.34 23.75
CA LEU A 491 -23.63 22.23 22.83
C LEU A 491 -25.12 21.87 22.87
N VAL A 492 -25.77 21.87 21.70
CA VAL A 492 -27.20 21.54 21.57
C VAL A 492 -27.34 20.31 20.69
N PHE A 493 -27.75 19.19 21.29
CA PHE A 493 -27.97 17.94 20.56
C PHE A 493 -29.38 17.88 19.95
N PRO A 494 -29.58 17.14 18.85
CA PRO A 494 -30.90 16.96 18.27
C PRO A 494 -31.81 16.16 19.23
N VAL A 495 -33.09 16.58 19.34
CA VAL A 495 -34.10 15.83 20.09
C VAL A 495 -34.66 14.73 19.19
N THR A 496 -34.69 13.49 19.69
CA THR A 496 -35.26 12.33 18.99
C THR A 496 -36.16 11.55 19.94
N ASP A 497 -37.39 11.25 19.51
CA ASP A 497 -38.36 10.49 20.30
C ASP A 497 -38.12 8.97 20.23
N ASP A 498 -37.39 8.50 19.21
CA ASP A 498 -37.04 7.09 18.98
C ASP A 498 -35.57 6.99 18.52
N PRO A 499 -34.60 7.17 19.45
CA PRO A 499 -33.19 7.08 19.11
C PRO A 499 -32.85 5.67 18.63
N LEU A 500 -32.11 5.53 17.53
CA LEU A 500 -31.63 4.21 17.10
C LEU A 500 -30.52 3.70 18.02
N VAL A 501 -29.65 4.61 18.49
CA VAL A 501 -28.50 4.30 19.35
C VAL A 501 -28.53 5.16 20.63
N SER A 502 -28.39 4.53 21.79
CA SER A 502 -28.13 5.22 23.05
C SER A 502 -26.62 5.22 23.34
N ILE A 503 -26.00 6.39 23.25
CA ILE A 503 -24.57 6.57 23.54
C ILE A 503 -24.41 6.84 25.04
N ILE A 504 -23.80 5.90 25.75
CA ILE A 504 -23.53 5.98 27.18
C ILE A 504 -22.07 6.36 27.38
N ILE A 505 -21.85 7.50 28.04
CA ILE A 505 -20.52 8.04 28.33
C ILE A 505 -20.29 7.99 29.84
N PRO A 506 -19.51 7.02 30.36
CA PRO A 506 -19.10 7.01 31.77
C PRO A 506 -18.12 8.15 32.03
N VAL A 507 -18.38 8.91 33.09
CA VAL A 507 -17.60 10.10 33.46
C VAL A 507 -17.24 10.07 34.94
N TYR A 508 -15.98 10.38 35.24
CA TYR A 508 -15.49 10.72 36.57
C TYR A 508 -14.41 11.80 36.46
N ASN A 509 -14.82 13.06 36.67
CA ASN A 509 -14.04 14.26 36.40
C ASN A 509 -13.61 14.39 34.92
N GLN A 510 -12.56 15.18 34.66
CA GLN A 510 -11.97 15.46 33.35
C GLN A 510 -12.94 16.13 32.36
N TRP A 511 -13.67 17.15 32.83
CA TRP A 511 -14.69 17.85 32.02
C TRP A 511 -14.23 18.24 30.62
N HIS A 512 -12.98 18.69 30.47
CA HIS A 512 -12.48 19.12 29.16
C HIS A 512 -12.44 17.98 28.13
N TYR A 513 -12.13 16.74 28.54
CA TYR A 513 -12.18 15.56 27.68
C TYR A 513 -13.62 15.18 27.36
N THR A 514 -14.48 15.16 28.38
CA THR A 514 -15.92 14.91 28.19
C THR A 514 -16.53 15.90 27.20
N TYR A 515 -16.23 17.19 27.33
CA TYR A 515 -16.69 18.23 26.40
C TYR A 515 -16.16 18.02 24.98
N ALA A 516 -14.88 17.69 24.82
CA ALA A 516 -14.27 17.40 23.53
C ALA A 516 -14.89 16.16 22.85
N CYS A 517 -15.15 15.10 23.62
CA CYS A 517 -15.85 13.90 23.17
C CYS A 517 -17.26 14.27 22.66
N LEU A 518 -18.06 14.97 23.46
CA LEU A 518 -19.39 15.45 23.09
C LEU A 518 -19.38 16.32 21.82
N LYS A 519 -18.43 17.24 21.72
CA LYS A 519 -18.27 18.09 20.54
C LYS A 519 -17.95 17.28 19.29
N SER A 520 -17.07 16.28 19.39
CA SER A 520 -16.76 15.40 18.27
C SER A 520 -17.96 14.57 17.82
N ILE A 521 -18.79 14.09 18.76
CA ILE A 521 -20.05 13.39 18.44
C ILE A 521 -20.99 14.31 17.66
N LEU A 522 -21.18 15.54 18.14
CA LEU A 522 -22.07 16.51 17.49
C LEU A 522 -21.61 16.87 16.07
N ASP A 523 -20.30 17.01 15.84
CA ASP A 523 -19.74 17.43 14.56
C ASP A 523 -19.59 16.29 13.53
N HIS A 524 -19.56 15.04 13.99
CA HIS A 524 -19.28 13.88 13.13
C HIS A 524 -20.41 12.84 13.06
N THR A 525 -21.59 13.17 13.60
CA THR A 525 -22.76 12.29 13.56
C THR A 525 -23.96 13.00 12.95
N SER A 526 -24.30 12.69 11.70
CA SER A 526 -25.40 13.30 10.94
C SER A 526 -26.54 12.35 10.58
N ASP A 527 -26.23 11.10 10.22
CA ASP A 527 -27.17 10.22 9.49
C ASP A 527 -27.81 9.12 10.36
N VAL A 528 -27.46 9.07 11.65
CA VAL A 528 -28.00 8.12 12.63
C VAL A 528 -28.74 8.89 13.73
N SER A 529 -29.95 8.46 14.12
CA SER A 529 -30.62 9.02 15.29
C SER A 529 -30.00 8.46 16.57
N TYR A 530 -29.62 9.34 17.49
CA TYR A 530 -28.98 8.94 18.74
C TYR A 530 -29.46 9.79 19.92
N GLU A 531 -29.33 9.23 21.11
CA GLU A 531 -29.39 9.98 22.37
C GLU A 531 -28.06 9.86 23.12
N ILE A 532 -27.79 10.82 24.01
CA ILE A 532 -26.60 10.80 24.86
C ILE A 532 -27.02 10.67 26.31
N ILE A 533 -26.37 9.73 27.00
CA ILE A 533 -26.51 9.47 28.42
C ILE A 533 -25.14 9.64 29.07
N ILE A 534 -24.96 10.73 29.82
CA ILE A 534 -23.78 10.92 30.66
C ILE A 534 -24.00 10.18 31.97
N ALA A 535 -23.22 9.13 32.18
CA ALA A 535 -23.20 8.36 33.41
C ALA A 535 -22.14 8.95 34.34
N ASP A 536 -22.52 9.93 35.16
CA ASP A 536 -21.58 10.64 36.02
C ASP A 536 -21.44 9.97 37.39
N ASP A 537 -20.25 9.41 37.65
CA ASP A 537 -19.90 8.65 38.85
C ASP A 537 -19.47 9.54 40.04
N MET A 538 -20.24 10.59 40.30
CA MET A 538 -19.99 11.58 41.35
C MET A 538 -18.72 12.42 41.11
N SER A 539 -18.60 13.02 39.93
CA SER A 539 -17.56 13.99 39.61
C SER A 539 -17.56 15.19 40.57
N THR A 540 -16.39 15.80 40.73
CA THR A 540 -16.13 16.94 41.62
C THR A 540 -15.58 18.17 40.89
N ASP A 541 -15.24 18.04 39.61
CA ASP A 541 -14.82 19.13 38.73
C ASP A 541 -16.01 19.78 38.00
N GLU A 542 -15.75 20.55 36.94
CA GLU A 542 -16.77 21.28 36.18
C GLU A 542 -17.88 20.38 35.58
N THR A 543 -17.67 19.07 35.52
CA THR A 543 -18.72 18.09 35.15
C THR A 543 -19.96 18.23 36.03
N VAL A 544 -19.83 18.71 37.28
CA VAL A 544 -20.98 18.99 38.16
C VAL A 544 -21.97 19.97 37.53
N ASN A 545 -21.47 20.92 36.73
CA ASN A 545 -22.21 21.97 36.05
C ASN A 545 -22.48 21.66 34.57
N ALA A 546 -22.27 20.42 34.11
CA ALA A 546 -22.42 20.03 32.71
C ALA A 546 -23.72 20.53 32.04
N GLN A 547 -24.85 20.53 32.77
CA GLN A 547 -26.16 21.01 32.29
C GLN A 547 -26.17 22.49 31.84
N GLN A 548 -25.22 23.31 32.31
CA GLN A 548 -25.10 24.70 31.86
C GLN A 548 -24.56 24.80 30.43
N TYR A 549 -23.74 23.83 30.03
CA TYR A 549 -23.01 23.80 28.78
C TYR A 549 -23.63 22.89 27.73
N ILE A 550 -24.51 21.95 28.11
CA ILE A 550 -25.09 20.96 27.19
C ILE A 550 -26.62 20.92 27.29
N GLN A 551 -27.30 20.82 26.14
CA GLN A 551 -28.75 20.67 26.05
C GLN A 551 -29.13 19.36 25.35
N ASN A 552 -30.32 18.83 25.67
CA ASN A 552 -30.89 17.60 25.11
C ASN A 552 -30.04 16.35 25.37
N VAL A 553 -29.41 16.28 26.55
CA VAL A 553 -28.62 15.13 27.03
C VAL A 553 -29.19 14.63 28.35
N LYS A 554 -29.26 13.32 28.55
CA LYS A 554 -29.65 12.70 29.82
C LYS A 554 -28.41 12.60 30.73
N ILE A 555 -28.48 13.13 31.94
CA ILE A 555 -27.39 13.00 32.93
C ILE A 555 -27.87 12.13 34.09
N VAL A 556 -27.22 10.98 34.27
CA VAL A 556 -27.49 10.04 35.35
C VAL A 556 -26.46 10.25 36.45
N ARG A 557 -26.90 10.84 37.56
CA ARG A 557 -26.11 11.08 38.78
C ARG A 557 -26.98 10.72 39.98
N ASP A 558 -26.75 9.55 40.59
CA ASP A 558 -27.65 8.97 41.62
C ASP A 558 -27.16 9.16 43.06
N GLY A 559 -26.08 9.91 43.27
CA GLY A 559 -25.51 10.16 44.60
C GLY A 559 -24.51 9.10 45.09
N THR A 560 -24.24 8.05 44.31
CA THR A 560 -23.34 6.96 44.69
C THR A 560 -22.16 6.87 43.71
N ASN A 561 -20.91 6.85 44.22
CA ASN A 561 -19.75 6.48 43.42
C ASN A 561 -19.64 4.95 43.36
N ARG A 562 -19.88 4.38 42.18
CA ARG A 562 -20.02 2.94 41.93
C ARG A 562 -18.81 2.36 41.17
N GLY A 563 -17.96 3.20 40.61
CA GLY A 563 -16.90 2.80 39.68
C GLY A 563 -17.43 2.52 38.27
N PHE A 564 -16.52 2.44 37.30
CA PHE A 564 -16.80 2.32 35.86
C PHE A 564 -17.88 1.27 35.52
N LEU A 565 -17.63 0.01 35.89
CA LEU A 565 -18.47 -1.12 35.50
C LEU A 565 -19.92 -0.98 35.99
N LEU A 566 -20.09 -0.72 37.29
CA LEU A 566 -21.41 -0.61 37.91
C LEU A 566 -22.14 0.66 37.47
N ASN A 567 -21.42 1.74 37.17
CA ASN A 567 -21.98 2.97 36.64
C ASN A 567 -22.52 2.76 35.21
N CYS A 568 -21.77 2.09 34.33
CA CYS A 568 -22.24 1.68 33.01
C CYS A 568 -23.52 0.83 33.08
N ASN A 569 -23.53 -0.19 33.96
CA ASN A 569 -24.72 -1.03 34.18
C ASN A 569 -25.92 -0.21 34.65
N ASN A 570 -25.72 0.74 35.56
CA ASN A 570 -26.78 1.61 36.06
C ASN A 570 -27.34 2.53 34.97
N ALA A 571 -26.46 3.19 34.22
CA ALA A 571 -26.84 4.12 33.16
C ALA A 571 -27.55 3.43 31.99
N SER A 572 -27.21 2.17 31.70
CA SER A 572 -27.86 1.39 30.63
C SER A 572 -29.37 1.19 30.83
N LYS A 573 -29.88 1.34 32.06
CA LYS A 573 -31.32 1.25 32.36
C LYS A 573 -32.13 2.42 31.81
N TYR A 574 -31.46 3.52 31.45
CA TYR A 574 -32.06 4.74 30.90
C TYR A 574 -31.96 4.79 29.36
N ALA A 575 -31.33 3.80 28.74
CA ALA A 575 -31.16 3.69 27.29
C ALA A 575 -32.45 3.22 26.62
N GLU A 576 -32.94 3.99 25.65
CA GLU A 576 -34.16 3.72 24.89
C GLU A 576 -33.87 3.14 23.50
N GLY A 577 -32.65 3.29 23.00
CA GLY A 577 -32.29 2.90 21.64
C GLY A 577 -32.22 1.41 21.40
N LYS A 578 -32.38 1.03 20.12
CA LYS A 578 -32.23 -0.37 19.65
C LYS A 578 -30.83 -0.91 19.97
N TYR A 579 -29.83 -0.04 19.94
CA TYR A 579 -28.45 -0.35 20.28
C TYR A 579 -27.96 0.50 21.45
N ILE A 580 -27.11 -0.09 22.29
CA ILE A 580 -26.36 0.62 23.32
C ILE A 580 -24.93 0.76 22.84
N PHE A 581 -24.39 1.97 22.88
CA PHE A 581 -22.99 2.26 22.59
C PHE A 581 -22.29 2.75 23.86
N PHE A 582 -21.29 2.03 24.35
CA PHE A 582 -20.42 2.51 25.42
C PHE A 582 -19.22 3.23 24.81
N LEU A 583 -19.06 4.52 25.15
CA LEU A 583 -17.98 5.38 24.67
C LEU A 583 -17.27 6.04 25.85
N ASN A 584 -15.97 5.82 26.01
CA ASN A 584 -15.22 6.51 27.05
C ASN A 584 -15.17 8.02 26.82
N ASN A 585 -15.11 8.80 27.91
CA ASN A 585 -15.08 10.26 27.83
C ASN A 585 -13.76 10.83 27.31
N ASP A 586 -12.67 10.08 27.35
CA ASP A 586 -11.35 10.43 26.81
C ASP A 586 -11.17 9.95 25.35
N THR A 587 -12.20 10.18 24.53
CA THR A 587 -12.23 9.79 23.11
C THR A 587 -12.56 10.97 22.19
N ASN A 588 -12.21 10.81 20.91
CA ASN A 588 -12.60 11.71 19.84
C ASN A 588 -13.02 10.92 18.61
N VAL A 589 -14.31 10.95 18.28
CA VAL A 589 -14.86 10.20 17.15
C VAL A 589 -14.53 10.89 15.83
N GLN A 590 -14.31 10.13 14.76
CA GLN A 590 -14.03 10.67 13.42
C GLN A 590 -15.29 10.58 12.52
N PRO A 591 -15.31 11.20 11.33
CA PRO A 591 -16.43 11.03 10.39
C PRO A 591 -16.79 9.56 10.12
N GLU A 592 -18.07 9.28 9.86
CA GLU A 592 -18.62 7.95 9.53
C GLU A 592 -18.51 6.89 10.66
N TRP A 593 -18.10 7.29 11.87
CA TRP A 593 -17.83 6.34 12.96
C TRP A 593 -19.06 5.52 13.37
N LEU A 594 -20.21 6.17 13.54
CA LEU A 594 -21.42 5.52 14.05
C LEU A 594 -22.22 4.83 12.94
N GLU A 595 -22.36 5.48 11.78
CA GLU A 595 -23.09 4.95 10.63
C GLU A 595 -22.50 3.60 10.18
N SER A 596 -21.18 3.52 10.01
CA SER A 596 -20.50 2.28 9.58
C SER A 596 -20.69 1.10 10.55
N LEU A 597 -20.91 1.37 11.84
CA LEU A 597 -21.21 0.35 12.84
C LEU A 597 -22.67 -0.10 12.78
N VAL A 598 -23.60 0.86 12.63
CA VAL A 598 -25.04 0.61 12.51
C VAL A 598 -25.33 -0.19 11.23
N GLU A 599 -24.77 0.23 10.10
CA GLU A 599 -24.92 -0.49 8.83
C GLU A 599 -24.42 -1.93 8.94
N LEU A 600 -23.27 -2.15 9.58
CA LEU A 600 -22.68 -3.47 9.73
C LEU A 600 -23.56 -4.39 10.60
N ILE A 601 -24.02 -3.92 11.76
CA ILE A 601 -24.84 -4.73 12.68
C ILE A 601 -26.27 -4.95 12.16
N GLU A 602 -26.85 -4.02 11.38
CA GLU A 602 -28.15 -4.23 10.73
C GLU A 602 -28.05 -5.19 9.55
N ARG A 603 -26.92 -5.18 8.81
CA ARG A 603 -26.72 -6.05 7.63
C ARG A 603 -26.59 -7.53 7.99
N ASP A 604 -26.06 -7.87 9.16
CA ASP A 604 -25.91 -9.25 9.64
C ASP A 604 -26.50 -9.42 11.04
N GLU A 605 -27.71 -10.01 11.10
CA GLU A 605 -28.43 -10.31 12.35
C GLU A 605 -27.64 -11.23 13.30
N THR A 606 -26.65 -11.98 12.79
CA THR A 606 -25.80 -12.84 13.62
C THR A 606 -24.74 -12.06 14.40
N ILE A 607 -24.55 -10.77 14.13
CA ILE A 607 -23.65 -9.90 14.89
C ILE A 607 -24.36 -9.39 16.14
N GLY A 608 -23.78 -9.65 17.31
CA GLY A 608 -24.29 -9.19 18.61
C GLY A 608 -23.60 -7.92 19.11
N MET A 609 -22.33 -7.76 18.76
CA MET A 609 -21.50 -6.60 19.12
C MET A 609 -20.56 -6.21 18.00
N VAL A 610 -20.40 -4.90 17.82
CA VAL A 610 -19.43 -4.28 16.93
C VAL A 610 -18.60 -3.26 17.68
N GLY A 611 -17.41 -2.95 17.17
CA GLY A 611 -16.59 -1.91 17.77
C GLY A 611 -15.58 -1.32 16.81
N SER A 612 -15.05 -0.18 17.23
CA SER A 612 -14.30 0.75 16.40
C SER A 612 -12.81 0.43 16.36
N LYS A 613 -12.15 0.91 15.32
CA LYS A 613 -10.70 1.06 15.22
C LYS A 613 -10.23 2.18 16.13
N LEU A 614 -9.36 1.82 17.07
CA LEU A 614 -8.77 2.77 17.99
C LEU A 614 -7.40 3.20 17.50
N VAL A 615 -7.17 4.51 17.50
CA VAL A 615 -5.88 5.13 17.19
C VAL A 615 -5.46 6.07 18.31
N TYR A 616 -4.14 6.23 18.47
CA TYR A 616 -3.58 7.22 19.36
C TYR A 616 -3.72 8.64 18.78
N PRO A 617 -3.65 9.69 19.62
CA PRO A 617 -3.66 11.08 19.15
C PRO A 617 -2.49 11.42 18.22
N ASP A 618 -1.40 10.64 18.25
CA ASP A 618 -0.25 10.80 17.34
C ASP A 618 -0.42 10.08 16.00
N GLY A 619 -1.58 9.47 15.76
CA GLY A 619 -1.91 8.77 14.52
C GLY A 619 -1.49 7.30 14.46
N ARG A 620 -0.81 6.76 15.48
CA ARG A 620 -0.45 5.33 15.51
C ARG A 620 -1.64 4.45 15.88
N GLN A 621 -1.64 3.21 15.38
CA GLN A 621 -2.65 2.22 15.70
C GLN A 621 -2.63 1.88 17.21
N GLN A 622 -3.79 1.89 17.86
CA GLN A 622 -3.94 1.43 19.23
C GLN A 622 -4.51 0.02 19.28
N GLU A 623 -5.61 -0.22 18.55
CA GLU A 623 -6.26 -1.53 18.51
C GLU A 623 -7.05 -1.73 17.20
N ALA A 624 -6.78 -2.83 16.50
CA ALA A 624 -7.52 -3.29 15.33
C ALA A 624 -8.25 -4.62 15.63
N GLY A 625 -8.95 -4.64 16.76
CA GLY A 625 -9.46 -5.84 17.41
C GLY A 625 -8.51 -6.41 18.46
N GLY A 626 -9.07 -7.07 19.47
CA GLY A 626 -8.31 -7.75 20.51
C GLY A 626 -8.19 -9.27 20.26
N ILE A 627 -7.05 -9.83 20.64
CA ILE A 627 -6.79 -11.28 20.71
C ILE A 627 -6.75 -11.69 22.19
N ILE A 628 -7.39 -12.80 22.54
CA ILE A 628 -7.24 -13.46 23.83
C ILE A 628 -6.50 -14.79 23.59
N TRP A 629 -5.48 -15.05 24.41
CA TRP A 629 -4.75 -16.30 24.38
C TRP A 629 -5.35 -17.31 25.37
N ASN A 630 -4.98 -18.59 25.25
CA ASN A 630 -5.52 -19.65 26.12
C ASN A 630 -5.17 -19.48 27.61
N ASP A 631 -4.14 -18.70 27.94
CA ASP A 631 -3.79 -18.30 29.30
C ASP A 631 -4.59 -17.07 29.78
N ALA A 632 -5.56 -16.61 28.99
CA ALA A 632 -6.35 -15.39 29.17
C ALA A 632 -5.57 -14.07 29.10
N SER A 633 -4.33 -14.05 28.61
CA SER A 633 -3.66 -12.78 28.29
C SER A 633 -4.30 -12.15 27.06
N GLY A 634 -4.42 -10.81 27.07
CA GLY A 634 -4.96 -10.04 25.96
C GLY A 634 -3.86 -9.36 25.14
N TRP A 635 -4.10 -9.21 23.84
CA TRP A 635 -3.24 -8.46 22.93
C TRP A 635 -4.10 -7.56 22.04
N ASN A 636 -3.94 -6.25 22.19
CA ASN A 636 -4.52 -5.23 21.31
C ASN A 636 -3.78 -5.29 19.96
N TYR A 637 -4.40 -5.91 18.96
CA TYR A 637 -3.73 -6.22 17.70
C TYR A 637 -3.36 -4.92 16.96
N GLY A 638 -2.13 -4.86 16.47
CA GLY A 638 -1.59 -3.68 15.77
C GLY A 638 -1.14 -2.52 16.67
N ARG A 639 -1.08 -2.69 18.00
CA ARG A 639 -0.62 -1.63 18.91
C ARG A 639 0.74 -1.04 18.51
N LEU A 640 0.79 0.29 18.42
CA LEU A 640 1.93 1.14 18.00
C LEU A 640 2.37 0.98 16.54
N ASP A 641 1.61 0.27 15.72
CA ASP A 641 1.90 0.06 14.30
C ASP A 641 1.26 1.15 13.41
N ASP A 642 1.54 1.08 12.12
CA ASP A 642 0.90 1.89 11.08
C ASP A 642 -0.56 1.43 10.85
N PRO A 643 -1.56 2.29 11.12
CA PRO A 643 -2.97 1.93 10.95
C PRO A 643 -3.37 1.72 9.49
N SER A 644 -2.57 2.12 8.50
CA SER A 644 -2.91 2.02 7.07
C SER A 644 -2.69 0.64 6.46
N LYS A 645 -1.96 -0.26 7.16
CA LYS A 645 -1.65 -1.61 6.69
C LYS A 645 -2.92 -2.43 6.39
N SER A 646 -2.91 -3.21 5.32
CA SER A 646 -4.08 -3.96 4.86
C SER A 646 -4.68 -4.88 5.94
N GLU A 647 -3.84 -5.46 6.80
CA GLU A 647 -4.25 -6.40 7.85
C GLU A 647 -5.11 -5.78 8.98
N TYR A 648 -5.20 -4.44 9.02
CA TYR A 648 -6.01 -3.67 9.99
C TYR A 648 -7.24 -3.01 9.37
N ASN A 649 -7.50 -3.21 8.08
CA ASN A 649 -8.46 -2.39 7.32
C ASN A 649 -9.59 -3.20 6.64
N TYR A 650 -9.94 -4.38 7.16
CA TYR A 650 -11.13 -5.14 6.73
C TYR A 650 -11.99 -5.53 7.93
N VAL A 651 -13.28 -5.76 7.67
CA VAL A 651 -14.26 -6.21 8.67
C VAL A 651 -13.94 -7.64 9.07
N LYS A 652 -13.86 -7.93 10.37
CA LYS A 652 -13.50 -9.26 10.85
C LYS A 652 -14.04 -9.60 12.23
N GLU A 653 -14.21 -10.90 12.47
CA GLU A 653 -14.48 -11.40 13.82
C GLU A 653 -13.24 -11.31 14.68
N VAL A 654 -13.41 -10.93 15.95
CA VAL A 654 -12.31 -10.72 16.91
C VAL A 654 -12.65 -11.32 18.26
N ASP A 655 -11.65 -11.45 19.15
CA ASP A 655 -11.89 -12.05 20.45
C ASP A 655 -12.68 -11.16 21.40
N TYR A 656 -12.31 -9.89 21.38
CA TYR A 656 -12.96 -8.83 22.11
C TYR A 656 -12.60 -7.50 21.43
N ILE A 657 -13.27 -6.44 21.87
CA ILE A 657 -12.95 -5.06 21.52
C ILE A 657 -12.88 -4.31 22.84
N SER A 658 -11.88 -3.44 22.99
CA SER A 658 -11.71 -2.64 24.19
C SER A 658 -12.99 -1.84 24.49
N GLY A 659 -13.41 -1.84 25.76
CA GLY A 659 -14.63 -1.14 26.24
C GLY A 659 -14.63 0.38 26.06
N ALA A 660 -13.59 0.95 25.43
CA ALA A 660 -13.52 2.36 25.05
C ALA A 660 -14.54 2.75 23.99
N ALA A 661 -14.94 1.82 23.10
CA ALA A 661 -15.84 2.09 21.98
C ALA A 661 -16.53 0.82 21.46
N ILE A 662 -17.63 0.42 22.09
CA ILE A 662 -18.35 -0.81 21.76
C ILE A 662 -19.85 -0.57 21.62
N MET A 663 -20.46 -1.19 20.60
CA MET A 663 -21.90 -1.16 20.37
C MET A 663 -22.49 -2.57 20.49
N ILE A 664 -23.61 -2.69 21.19
CA ILE A 664 -24.32 -3.96 21.42
C ILE A 664 -25.81 -3.79 21.15
N ARG A 665 -26.47 -4.87 20.70
CA ARG A 665 -27.94 -4.94 20.66
C ARG A 665 -28.50 -4.78 22.08
N ASN A 666 -29.42 -3.82 22.29
CA ASN A 666 -30.00 -3.56 23.60
C ASN A 666 -30.76 -4.80 24.15
N GLU A 667 -31.48 -5.52 23.27
CA GLU A 667 -32.15 -6.77 23.67
C GLU A 667 -31.16 -7.85 24.14
N LEU A 668 -29.99 -7.96 23.49
CA LEU A 668 -28.94 -8.89 23.92
C LEU A 668 -28.30 -8.45 25.24
N TRP A 669 -28.08 -7.15 25.42
CA TRP A 669 -27.59 -6.58 26.68
C TRP A 669 -28.51 -6.93 27.86
N LYS A 670 -29.83 -6.79 27.69
CA LYS A 670 -30.84 -7.16 28.69
C LYS A 670 -30.81 -8.66 29.01
N VAL A 671 -30.60 -9.52 28.02
CA VAL A 671 -30.49 -10.98 28.19
C VAL A 671 -29.23 -11.36 28.97
N ILE A 672 -28.09 -10.72 28.67
CA ILE A 672 -26.82 -10.97 29.35
C ILE A 672 -26.86 -10.45 30.80
N GLY A 673 -27.57 -9.34 31.04
CA GLY A 673 -27.69 -8.71 32.36
C GLY A 673 -26.64 -7.63 32.63
N GLY A 674 -25.95 -7.16 31.58
CA GLY A 674 -24.91 -6.14 31.64
C GLY A 674 -23.49 -6.66 31.85
N PHE A 675 -22.56 -5.78 32.20
CA PHE A 675 -21.20 -6.18 32.57
C PHE A 675 -21.22 -7.02 33.85
N ASP A 676 -20.42 -8.08 33.88
CA ASP A 676 -20.42 -9.00 34.99
C ASP A 676 -19.72 -8.42 36.23
N GLU A 677 -20.46 -8.32 37.34
CA GLU A 677 -20.00 -7.70 38.59
C GLU A 677 -18.82 -8.45 39.24
N ARG A 678 -18.48 -9.67 38.79
CA ARG A 678 -17.26 -10.38 39.23
C ARG A 678 -15.98 -9.59 38.97
N TYR A 679 -15.99 -8.68 38.00
CA TYR A 679 -14.83 -7.90 37.56
C TYR A 679 -14.74 -6.49 38.16
N VAL A 680 -15.61 -6.13 39.11
CA VAL A 680 -15.55 -4.83 39.81
C VAL A 680 -14.15 -4.60 40.44
N PRO A 681 -13.53 -3.41 40.28
CA PRO A 681 -14.08 -2.22 39.63
C PRO A 681 -13.86 -2.10 38.10
N ALA A 682 -12.88 -2.82 37.52
CA ALA A 682 -12.53 -2.77 36.09
C ALA A 682 -11.55 -3.90 35.69
N TYR A 683 -11.26 -3.98 34.39
CA TYR A 683 -10.51 -5.01 33.65
C TYR A 683 -11.21 -6.38 33.57
N TYR A 684 -11.28 -6.91 32.33
CA TYR A 684 -11.96 -8.14 31.88
C TYR A 684 -13.48 -8.06 31.71
N GLU A 685 -14.12 -6.94 32.02
CA GLU A 685 -15.56 -6.74 31.83
C GLU A 685 -15.99 -6.74 30.35
N ASP A 686 -15.20 -6.09 29.49
CA ASP A 686 -15.39 -6.02 28.05
C ASP A 686 -15.07 -7.37 27.38
N THR A 687 -13.97 -8.00 27.80
CA THR A 687 -13.61 -9.36 27.37
C THR A 687 -14.67 -10.38 27.77
N ASP A 688 -15.19 -10.35 29.01
CA ASP A 688 -16.24 -11.27 29.47
C ASP A 688 -17.55 -11.05 28.71
N LEU A 689 -17.92 -9.79 28.45
CA LEU A 689 -19.08 -9.45 27.63
C LEU A 689 -18.97 -10.06 26.23
N ALA A 690 -17.81 -9.92 25.57
CA ALA A 690 -17.56 -10.52 24.26
C ALA A 690 -17.68 -12.05 24.28
N PHE A 691 -17.22 -12.71 25.35
CA PHE A 691 -17.37 -14.15 25.52
C PHE A 691 -18.84 -14.57 25.77
N GLU A 692 -19.60 -13.83 26.59
CA GLU A 692 -21.03 -14.12 26.79
C GLU A 692 -21.84 -13.93 25.51
N ILE A 693 -21.56 -12.88 24.71
CA ILE A 693 -22.21 -12.66 23.41
C ILE A 693 -22.00 -13.88 22.50
N ARG A 694 -20.76 -14.38 22.42
CA ARG A 694 -20.43 -15.55 21.59
C ARG A 694 -21.06 -16.83 22.11
N LYS A 695 -21.15 -17.00 23.44
CA LYS A 695 -21.87 -18.12 24.06
C LYS A 695 -23.38 -18.10 23.74
N GLN A 696 -23.97 -16.93 23.46
CA GLN A 696 -25.34 -16.81 22.95
C GLN A 696 -25.46 -17.08 21.44
N GLY A 697 -24.36 -17.42 20.75
CA GLY A 697 -24.33 -17.73 19.33
C GLY A 697 -24.14 -16.52 18.41
N TYR A 698 -23.84 -15.34 18.97
CA TYR A 698 -23.61 -14.12 18.19
C TYR A 698 -22.12 -13.87 17.91
N LYS A 699 -21.83 -13.10 16.87
CA LYS A 699 -20.48 -12.66 16.52
C LYS A 699 -20.11 -11.35 17.24
N VAL A 700 -18.81 -11.18 17.47
CA VAL A 700 -18.16 -9.93 17.88
C VAL A 700 -17.27 -9.47 16.73
N VAL A 701 -17.52 -8.29 16.19
CA VAL A 701 -16.96 -7.87 14.90
C VAL A 701 -16.31 -6.49 14.97
N PHE A 702 -15.09 -6.40 14.42
CA PHE A 702 -14.33 -5.18 14.26
C PHE A 702 -14.71 -4.44 12.96
N GLN A 703 -14.96 -3.13 13.05
CA GLN A 703 -15.29 -2.26 11.91
C GLN A 703 -14.17 -1.21 11.70
N PRO A 704 -13.28 -1.39 10.71
CA PRO A 704 -12.15 -0.49 10.47
C PRO A 704 -12.52 0.92 9.98
N HIS A 705 -13.70 1.12 9.37
CA HIS A 705 -14.14 2.46 8.95
C HIS A 705 -14.57 3.31 10.15
N SER A 706 -14.97 2.68 11.24
CA SER A 706 -15.28 3.38 12.48
C SER A 706 -14.00 3.73 13.21
N VAL A 707 -13.47 4.93 13.00
CA VAL A 707 -12.21 5.37 13.61
C VAL A 707 -12.48 6.27 14.81
N ILE A 708 -11.85 5.95 15.94
CA ILE A 708 -11.92 6.74 17.18
C ILE A 708 -10.51 6.96 17.71
N VAL A 709 -10.20 8.21 18.02
CA VAL A 709 -8.97 8.56 18.75
C VAL A 709 -9.23 8.35 20.24
N HIS A 710 -8.35 7.64 20.93
CA HIS A 710 -8.48 7.42 22.37
C HIS A 710 -7.18 7.80 23.09
N PHE A 711 -7.32 8.63 24.13
CA PHE A 711 -6.20 9.32 24.77
C PHE A 711 -5.46 8.52 25.86
N GLU A 712 -5.86 7.26 26.11
CA GLU A 712 -5.29 6.23 27.02
C GLU A 712 -4.47 6.70 28.23
N GLY A 713 -4.95 6.39 29.44
CA GLY A 713 -4.20 6.57 30.69
C GLY A 713 -4.46 7.90 31.42
N ILE A 714 -5.41 8.68 30.92
CA ILE A 714 -5.90 9.93 31.53
C ILE A 714 -6.90 9.63 32.65
N SER A 715 -7.75 8.64 32.42
CA SER A 715 -8.78 8.19 33.36
C SER A 715 -8.23 7.27 34.47
N HIS A 716 -7.06 6.62 34.30
CA HIS A 716 -6.63 5.51 35.19
C HIS A 716 -5.16 5.45 35.68
N GLY A 717 -4.30 6.43 35.36
CA GLY A 717 -2.92 6.47 35.90
C GLY A 717 -1.96 5.41 35.34
N LYS A 718 -0.64 5.70 35.38
CA LYS A 718 0.41 4.92 34.67
C LYS A 718 1.18 3.89 35.52
N ASP A 719 0.89 3.76 36.81
CA ASP A 719 1.67 2.90 37.72
C ASP A 719 1.13 1.45 37.75
N GLU A 720 2.02 0.47 37.53
CA GLU A 720 1.68 -0.97 37.53
C GLU A 720 1.76 -1.59 38.93
N SER A 721 2.36 -0.88 39.90
CA SER A 721 2.60 -1.39 41.26
C SER A 721 1.56 -0.95 42.30
N THR A 722 0.75 0.08 41.97
CA THR A 722 -0.37 0.56 42.80
C THR A 722 -1.51 1.08 41.92
N GLY A 723 -2.78 0.81 42.27
CA GLY A 723 -3.96 1.34 41.56
C GLY A 723 -4.86 0.30 40.89
N ILE A 724 -5.81 0.77 40.06
CA ILE A 724 -6.87 -0.04 39.41
C ILE A 724 -6.30 -1.15 38.52
N LYS A 725 -5.08 -0.99 37.98
CA LYS A 725 -4.36 -2.02 37.20
C LYS A 725 -4.02 -3.29 37.97
N SER A 726 -3.90 -3.24 39.31
CA SER A 726 -3.69 -4.44 40.13
C SER A 726 -4.85 -5.44 40.04
N TYR A 727 -6.06 -4.96 39.74
CA TYR A 727 -7.23 -5.82 39.53
C TYR A 727 -7.10 -6.67 38.26
N GLN A 728 -6.29 -6.27 37.26
CA GLN A 728 -6.07 -7.06 36.04
C GLN A 728 -5.56 -8.47 36.35
N VAL A 729 -4.62 -8.61 37.30
CA VAL A 729 -4.07 -9.93 37.69
C VAL A 729 -5.14 -10.77 38.40
N THR A 730 -5.89 -10.17 39.32
CA THR A 730 -6.93 -10.87 40.09
C THR A 730 -8.11 -11.27 39.20
N ASN A 731 -8.55 -10.37 38.33
CA ASN A 731 -9.66 -10.57 37.41
C ASN A 731 -9.30 -11.53 36.28
N LYS A 732 -8.04 -11.57 35.84
CA LYS A 732 -7.52 -12.61 34.93
C LYS A 732 -7.80 -14.01 35.48
N GLN A 733 -7.52 -14.26 36.76
CA GLN A 733 -7.79 -15.56 37.37
C GLN A 733 -9.28 -15.90 37.39
N LYS A 734 -10.14 -14.94 37.78
CA LYS A 734 -11.60 -15.13 37.73
C LYS A 734 -12.12 -15.42 36.32
N PHE A 735 -11.52 -14.78 35.31
CA PHE A 735 -11.84 -15.01 33.91
C PHE A 735 -11.42 -16.40 33.45
N ILE A 736 -10.19 -16.84 33.78
CA ILE A 736 -9.72 -18.20 33.53
C ILE A 736 -10.68 -19.22 34.16
N ASP A 737 -11.06 -19.01 35.43
CA ASP A 737 -11.93 -19.94 36.14
C ASP A 737 -13.32 -20.08 35.48
N LYS A 738 -13.88 -18.97 34.96
CA LYS A 738 -15.18 -18.97 34.27
C LYS A 738 -15.11 -19.60 32.87
N TRP A 739 -14.07 -19.26 32.11
CA TRP A 739 -13.96 -19.56 30.68
C TRP A 739 -12.94 -20.65 30.35
N LYS A 740 -12.49 -21.41 31.34
CA LYS A 740 -11.43 -22.41 31.19
C LYS A 740 -11.58 -23.30 29.95
N ASN A 741 -12.78 -23.83 29.70
CA ASN A 741 -13.02 -24.71 28.57
C ASN A 741 -12.95 -23.95 27.24
N GLU A 742 -13.58 -22.77 27.15
CA GLU A 742 -13.53 -21.93 25.95
C GLU A 742 -12.09 -21.53 25.60
N LEU A 743 -11.30 -21.13 26.61
CA LEU A 743 -9.90 -20.77 26.44
C LEU A 743 -9.04 -21.92 25.92
N LEU A 744 -9.25 -23.14 26.44
CA LEU A 744 -8.49 -24.31 26.01
C LEU A 744 -8.92 -24.84 24.63
N ASP A 745 -10.22 -24.80 24.34
CA ASP A 745 -10.78 -25.40 23.14
C ASP A 745 -10.64 -24.46 21.92
N ASN A 746 -10.83 -23.15 22.10
CA ASN A 746 -11.00 -22.20 21.00
C ASN A 746 -9.90 -21.13 20.86
N HIS A 747 -8.96 -21.03 21.80
CA HIS A 747 -7.85 -20.06 21.74
C HIS A 747 -6.48 -20.75 21.59
N PHE A 748 -5.48 -20.00 21.13
CA PHE A 748 -4.11 -20.50 20.91
C PHE A 748 -3.20 -20.16 22.09
N GLU A 749 -2.02 -20.79 22.13
CA GLU A 749 -0.93 -20.36 23.01
C GLU A 749 -0.47 -18.94 22.65
N ASN A 750 0.06 -18.23 23.64
CA ASN A 750 0.41 -16.82 23.48
C ASN A 750 1.39 -16.59 22.33
N ALA A 751 1.02 -15.67 21.43
CA ALA A 751 1.79 -15.26 20.25
C ALA A 751 2.01 -16.37 19.20
N GLU A 752 1.34 -17.51 19.34
CA GLU A 752 1.34 -18.56 18.33
C GLU A 752 0.17 -18.40 17.35
N HIS A 753 0.36 -18.82 16.11
CA HIS A 753 -0.69 -18.79 15.07
C HIS A 753 -1.42 -17.44 14.96
N VAL A 754 -0.71 -16.32 15.13
CA VAL A 754 -1.27 -14.96 15.11
C VAL A 754 -2.18 -14.72 13.90
N PHE A 755 -1.78 -15.23 12.73
CA PHE A 755 -2.56 -15.16 11.49
C PHE A 755 -3.99 -15.70 11.64
N LEU A 756 -4.19 -16.80 12.38
CA LEU A 756 -5.51 -17.36 12.64
C LEU A 756 -6.21 -16.70 13.83
N ALA A 757 -5.43 -16.33 14.85
CA ALA A 757 -5.94 -15.75 16.10
C ALA A 757 -6.57 -14.37 15.86
N ARG A 758 -5.93 -13.51 15.06
CA ARG A 758 -6.36 -12.13 14.79
C ARG A 758 -7.75 -11.99 14.17
N ASP A 759 -8.25 -13.06 13.53
CA ASP A 759 -9.50 -13.05 12.76
C ASP A 759 -10.48 -14.16 13.22
N ARG A 760 -10.16 -14.87 14.31
CA ARG A 760 -10.88 -16.07 14.80
C ARG A 760 -11.15 -17.11 13.71
N THR A 761 -10.15 -17.41 12.89
CA THR A 761 -10.26 -18.30 11.73
C THR A 761 -9.78 -19.73 11.99
N LYS A 762 -9.51 -20.12 13.26
CA LYS A 762 -9.04 -21.47 13.66
C LYS A 762 -9.80 -22.62 12.99
N ASN A 763 -11.14 -22.50 12.90
CA ASN A 763 -12.02 -23.52 12.33
C ASN A 763 -12.57 -23.13 10.94
N LYS A 764 -12.01 -22.08 10.32
CA LYS A 764 -12.43 -21.60 9.00
C LYS A 764 -11.45 -22.07 7.94
N THR A 765 -12.00 -22.40 6.79
CA THR A 765 -11.23 -22.75 5.61
C THR A 765 -10.72 -21.47 4.94
N THR A 766 -9.41 -21.37 4.71
CA THR A 766 -8.79 -20.21 4.06
C THR A 766 -8.62 -20.43 2.57
N ILE A 767 -9.14 -19.49 1.78
CA ILE A 767 -8.96 -19.43 0.33
C ILE A 767 -8.20 -18.18 -0.06
N VAL A 768 -7.11 -18.35 -0.81
CA VAL A 768 -6.34 -17.24 -1.40
C VAL A 768 -6.73 -17.08 -2.86
N VAL A 769 -7.28 -15.93 -3.21
CA VAL A 769 -7.69 -15.59 -4.57
C VAL A 769 -6.68 -14.62 -5.17
N VAL A 770 -6.16 -14.94 -6.36
CA VAL A 770 -5.18 -14.10 -7.07
C VAL A 770 -5.76 -13.66 -8.40
N ASP A 771 -5.72 -12.36 -8.67
CA ASP A 771 -6.11 -11.75 -9.96
C ASP A 771 -5.18 -10.57 -10.29
N HIS A 772 -5.38 -9.94 -11.44
CA HIS A 772 -4.55 -8.83 -11.91
C HIS A 772 -4.64 -7.60 -10.99
N TYR A 773 -5.85 -7.27 -10.54
CA TYR A 773 -6.18 -6.18 -9.61
C TYR A 773 -7.57 -6.47 -9.00
N VAL A 774 -7.97 -5.71 -7.97
CA VAL A 774 -9.30 -5.88 -7.36
C VAL A 774 -10.41 -5.77 -8.42
N PRO A 775 -11.40 -6.69 -8.45
CA PRO A 775 -12.38 -6.75 -9.53
C PRO A 775 -13.21 -5.48 -9.65
N HIS A 776 -13.09 -4.80 -10.79
CA HIS A 776 -13.99 -3.70 -11.17
C HIS A 776 -15.31 -4.27 -11.71
N TYR A 777 -16.20 -4.65 -10.78
CA TYR A 777 -17.40 -5.43 -11.07
C TYR A 777 -18.40 -4.76 -12.03
N ASP A 778 -18.28 -3.44 -12.23
CA ASP A 778 -19.14 -2.61 -13.08
C ASP A 778 -18.49 -2.23 -14.44
N LYS A 779 -17.24 -2.64 -14.69
CA LYS A 779 -16.49 -2.28 -15.91
C LYS A 779 -16.34 -3.39 -16.92
N ASP A 780 -16.23 -4.64 -16.48
CA ASP A 780 -16.10 -5.80 -17.37
C ASP A 780 -16.69 -7.08 -16.77
N ALA A 781 -17.02 -8.03 -17.66
CA ALA A 781 -17.68 -9.28 -17.28
C ALA A 781 -16.80 -10.19 -16.41
N GLY A 782 -15.48 -10.15 -16.60
CA GLY A 782 -14.55 -10.97 -15.83
C GLY A 782 -14.39 -10.46 -14.41
N GLY A 783 -14.25 -9.14 -14.23
CA GLY A 783 -14.29 -8.47 -12.92
C GLY A 783 -15.58 -8.78 -12.18
N ARG A 784 -16.75 -8.64 -12.84
CA ARG A 784 -18.06 -8.97 -12.26
C ARG A 784 -18.16 -10.43 -11.82
N CYS A 785 -17.67 -11.35 -12.64
CA CYS A 785 -17.63 -12.78 -12.32
C CYS A 785 -16.78 -13.04 -11.07
N THR A 786 -15.52 -12.58 -11.06
CA THR A 786 -14.62 -12.73 -9.89
C THR A 786 -15.25 -12.17 -8.61
N TYR A 787 -15.87 -10.99 -8.69
CA TYR A 787 -16.59 -10.37 -7.57
C TYR A 787 -17.73 -11.24 -7.02
N HIS A 788 -18.58 -11.81 -7.88
CA HIS A 788 -19.64 -12.73 -7.43
C HIS A 788 -19.09 -13.97 -6.72
N TYR A 789 -17.96 -14.53 -7.18
CA TYR A 789 -17.35 -15.69 -6.53
C TYR A 789 -16.69 -15.32 -5.20
N LEU A 790 -16.04 -14.16 -5.10
CA LEU A 790 -15.53 -13.65 -3.82
C LEU A 790 -16.66 -13.50 -2.79
N LYS A 791 -17.77 -12.86 -3.18
CA LYS A 791 -18.97 -12.76 -2.34
C LYS A 791 -19.48 -14.14 -1.94
N LEU A 792 -19.56 -15.09 -2.89
CA LEU A 792 -20.03 -16.44 -2.63
C LEU A 792 -19.11 -17.21 -1.65
N PHE A 793 -17.78 -17.03 -1.74
CA PHE A 793 -16.84 -17.65 -0.82
C PHE A 793 -17.03 -17.12 0.61
N VAL A 794 -17.16 -15.80 0.78
CA VAL A 794 -17.48 -15.20 2.09
C VAL A 794 -18.79 -15.75 2.64
N GLU A 795 -19.86 -15.75 1.85
CA GLU A 795 -21.18 -16.26 2.25
C GLU A 795 -21.20 -17.78 2.51
N SER A 796 -20.22 -18.51 1.97
CA SER A 796 -20.03 -19.94 2.22
C SER A 796 -19.17 -20.22 3.46
N GLY A 797 -18.73 -19.16 4.16
CA GLY A 797 -17.99 -19.24 5.42
C GLY A 797 -16.48 -19.36 5.26
N PHE A 798 -15.93 -19.10 4.07
CA PHE A 798 -14.48 -19.08 3.87
C PHE A 798 -13.86 -17.83 4.49
N HIS A 799 -12.64 -17.98 5.00
CA HIS A 799 -11.74 -16.86 5.20
C HIS A 799 -11.07 -16.54 3.85
N VAL A 800 -11.35 -15.36 3.29
CA VAL A 800 -10.95 -15.00 1.93
C VAL A 800 -9.85 -13.95 1.96
N ILE A 801 -8.72 -14.27 1.33
CA ILE A 801 -7.62 -13.33 1.11
C ILE A 801 -7.52 -13.07 -0.38
N PHE A 802 -7.42 -11.80 -0.75
CA PHE A 802 -7.31 -11.36 -2.14
C PHE A 802 -5.94 -10.73 -2.42
N ILE A 803 -5.27 -11.23 -3.46
CA ILE A 803 -4.00 -10.70 -3.97
C ILE A 803 -4.25 -10.12 -5.36
N GLY A 804 -4.21 -8.79 -5.46
CA GLY A 804 -4.07 -8.11 -6.75
C GLY A 804 -2.59 -8.04 -7.12
N ASP A 805 -2.20 -8.54 -8.29
CA ASP A 805 -0.80 -8.52 -8.76
C ASP A 805 -0.20 -7.10 -8.87
N ASN A 806 -1.05 -6.08 -8.94
CA ASN A 806 -0.63 -4.68 -8.90
C ASN A 806 -0.45 -4.12 -7.48
N PHE A 807 -0.88 -4.82 -6.43
CA PHE A 807 -0.81 -4.42 -5.01
C PHE A 807 -1.34 -3.00 -4.73
N PHE A 808 -2.34 -2.55 -5.50
CA PHE A 808 -2.88 -1.21 -5.42
C PHE A 808 -4.33 -1.19 -4.93
N LYS A 809 -4.66 -0.18 -4.12
CA LYS A 809 -5.97 0.02 -3.51
C LYS A 809 -6.90 0.79 -4.46
N HIS A 810 -7.49 0.10 -5.45
CA HIS A 810 -8.45 0.75 -6.36
C HIS A 810 -9.78 0.98 -5.64
N GLU A 811 -10.09 2.24 -5.35
CA GLU A 811 -11.36 2.63 -4.74
C GLU A 811 -12.48 2.88 -5.77
N PRO A 812 -13.74 2.60 -5.43
CA PRO A 812 -14.24 2.09 -4.13
C PRO A 812 -14.10 0.56 -3.96
N TYR A 813 -13.62 -0.15 -4.98
CA TYR A 813 -13.65 -1.61 -5.05
C TYR A 813 -12.90 -2.31 -3.91
N THR A 814 -11.75 -1.77 -3.50
CA THR A 814 -11.02 -2.34 -2.35
C THR A 814 -11.81 -2.20 -1.06
N SER A 815 -12.34 -1.01 -0.77
CA SER A 815 -13.15 -0.79 0.43
C SER A 815 -14.38 -1.69 0.45
N GLU A 816 -15.05 -1.90 -0.68
CA GLU A 816 -16.19 -2.82 -0.73
C GLU A 816 -15.82 -4.27 -0.37
N LEU A 817 -14.71 -4.79 -0.90
CA LEU A 817 -14.25 -6.15 -0.54
C LEU A 817 -13.85 -6.23 0.94
N GLN A 818 -13.16 -5.20 1.45
CA GLN A 818 -12.79 -5.11 2.87
C GLN A 818 -14.02 -5.05 3.79
N GLN A 819 -15.07 -4.34 3.39
CA GLN A 819 -16.35 -4.29 4.10
C GLN A 819 -17.16 -5.59 4.03
N MET A 820 -16.86 -6.49 3.08
CA MET A 820 -17.37 -7.87 3.10
C MET A 820 -16.58 -8.79 4.04
N GLY A 821 -15.42 -8.33 4.52
CA GLY A 821 -14.50 -9.11 5.34
C GLY A 821 -13.46 -9.89 4.56
N ILE A 822 -13.10 -9.41 3.37
CA ILE A 822 -11.99 -9.94 2.56
C ILE A 822 -10.72 -9.17 2.91
N GLU A 823 -9.65 -9.87 3.28
CA GLU A 823 -8.33 -9.26 3.45
C GLU A 823 -7.71 -9.02 2.06
N VAL A 824 -7.65 -7.75 1.63
CA VAL A 824 -7.04 -7.35 0.35
C VAL A 824 -5.60 -6.91 0.59
N LEU A 825 -4.63 -7.61 0.00
CA LEU A 825 -3.21 -7.25 0.14
C LEU A 825 -2.83 -6.12 -0.82
N TYR A 826 -2.34 -5.01 -0.27
CA TYR A 826 -1.90 -3.84 -1.04
C TYR A 826 -0.70 -3.14 -0.36
N GLY A 827 0.04 -2.35 -1.14
CA GLY A 827 1.18 -1.56 -0.69
C GLY A 827 2.54 -2.13 -1.09
N ASP A 828 3.56 -1.28 -1.02
CA ASP A 828 4.92 -1.57 -1.51
C ASP A 828 5.59 -2.76 -0.81
N TRP A 829 5.27 -2.98 0.47
CA TRP A 829 5.83 -4.10 1.21
C TRP A 829 5.44 -5.43 0.57
N TYR A 830 4.15 -5.64 0.24
CA TYR A 830 3.70 -6.87 -0.41
C TYR A 830 4.27 -7.00 -1.82
N TYR A 831 4.30 -5.91 -2.60
CA TYR A 831 4.89 -5.93 -3.93
C TYR A 831 6.34 -6.45 -3.93
N ASN A 832 7.14 -6.05 -2.94
CA ASN A 832 8.53 -6.49 -2.81
C ASN A 832 8.71 -7.83 -2.09
N ASN A 833 7.74 -8.27 -1.28
CA ASN A 833 7.89 -9.41 -0.36
C ASN A 833 6.82 -10.51 -0.52
N ILE A 834 6.03 -10.53 -1.58
CA ILE A 834 4.89 -11.45 -1.70
C ILE A 834 5.30 -12.93 -1.62
N GLU A 835 6.44 -13.34 -2.20
CA GLU A 835 6.91 -14.73 -2.09
C GLU A 835 7.23 -15.10 -0.63
N ASN A 836 7.87 -14.20 0.12
CA ASN A 836 8.16 -14.41 1.54
C ASN A 836 6.87 -14.45 2.37
N TRP A 837 5.91 -13.56 2.08
CA TRP A 837 4.61 -13.58 2.74
C TRP A 837 3.86 -14.89 2.46
N ILE A 838 3.83 -15.36 1.20
CA ILE A 838 3.21 -16.65 0.84
C ILE A 838 3.92 -17.78 1.58
N LYS A 839 5.25 -17.83 1.55
CA LYS A 839 6.04 -18.86 2.24
C LYS A 839 5.74 -18.93 3.74
N ASN A 840 5.68 -17.79 4.41
CA ASN A 840 5.48 -17.72 5.86
C ASN A 840 4.05 -18.10 6.29
N ASN A 841 3.06 -17.91 5.40
CA ASN A 841 1.66 -18.18 5.68
C ASN A 841 1.12 -19.43 4.98
N ALA A 842 1.94 -20.12 4.19
CA ALA A 842 1.54 -21.24 3.32
C ALA A 842 0.83 -22.39 4.05
N GLN A 843 1.16 -22.59 5.33
CA GLN A 843 0.57 -23.62 6.19
C GLN A 843 -0.91 -23.37 6.53
N TYR A 844 -1.38 -22.13 6.38
CA TYR A 844 -2.76 -21.74 6.69
C TYR A 844 -3.69 -21.77 5.48
N PHE A 845 -3.17 -22.05 4.28
CA PHE A 845 -3.96 -22.03 3.07
C PHE A 845 -4.53 -23.42 2.78
N ASP A 846 -5.84 -23.51 2.60
CA ASP A 846 -6.52 -24.74 2.18
C ASP A 846 -6.73 -24.78 0.67
N TYR A 847 -7.05 -23.62 0.08
CA TYR A 847 -7.36 -23.48 -1.34
C TYR A 847 -6.69 -22.24 -1.95
N ILE A 848 -6.19 -22.40 -3.17
CA ILE A 848 -5.68 -21.30 -3.99
C ILE A 848 -6.54 -21.18 -5.24
N TYR A 849 -7.07 -19.99 -5.50
CA TYR A 849 -7.93 -19.71 -6.65
C TYR A 849 -7.25 -18.70 -7.59
N LEU A 850 -6.69 -19.20 -8.68
CA LEU A 850 -5.86 -18.43 -9.60
C LEU A 850 -6.66 -17.96 -10.81
N ASN A 851 -6.58 -16.66 -11.11
CA ASN A 851 -7.22 -16.04 -12.27
C ASN A 851 -6.18 -15.55 -13.28
N ARG A 852 -6.57 -15.51 -14.55
CA ARG A 852 -5.82 -14.97 -15.71
C ARG A 852 -4.48 -15.66 -15.97
N PRO A 853 -4.19 -16.07 -17.22
CA PRO A 853 -2.99 -16.86 -17.50
C PRO A 853 -1.68 -16.08 -17.26
N HIS A 854 -1.63 -14.81 -17.65
CA HIS A 854 -0.45 -13.95 -17.50
C HIS A 854 -0.14 -13.55 -16.05
N ILE A 855 -1.11 -13.67 -15.15
CA ILE A 855 -0.92 -13.43 -13.71
C ILE A 855 -0.57 -14.74 -13.02
N SER A 856 -1.40 -15.77 -13.22
CA SER A 856 -1.29 -17.07 -12.56
C SER A 856 0.07 -17.74 -12.77
N ILE A 857 0.71 -17.55 -13.94
CA ILE A 857 2.04 -18.11 -14.22
C ILE A 857 3.14 -17.61 -13.26
N LYS A 858 2.95 -16.42 -12.66
CA LYS A 858 3.90 -15.87 -11.67
C LYS A 858 3.77 -16.53 -10.31
N TYR A 859 2.57 -17.02 -9.96
CA TYR A 859 2.23 -17.46 -8.61
C TYR A 859 2.16 -18.98 -8.46
N ILE A 860 1.74 -19.71 -9.51
CA ILE A 860 1.42 -21.13 -9.38
C ILE A 860 2.59 -21.97 -8.86
N ASP A 861 3.81 -21.69 -9.32
CA ASP A 861 5.00 -22.41 -8.88
C ASP A 861 5.41 -22.05 -7.46
N ILE A 862 5.17 -20.79 -7.04
CA ILE A 862 5.39 -20.34 -5.67
C ILE A 862 4.45 -21.09 -4.72
N PHE A 863 3.16 -21.15 -5.04
CA PHE A 863 2.20 -21.90 -4.22
C PHE A 863 2.53 -23.38 -4.19
N LYS A 864 2.80 -24.03 -5.33
CA LYS A 864 3.17 -25.46 -5.35
C LYS A 864 4.45 -25.77 -4.56
N LYS A 865 5.37 -24.82 -4.48
CA LYS A 865 6.62 -24.96 -3.72
C LYS A 865 6.41 -24.90 -2.21
N TYR A 866 5.51 -24.03 -1.73
CA TYR A 866 5.39 -23.72 -0.32
C TYR A 866 4.14 -24.25 0.38
N THR A 867 3.03 -24.46 -0.35
CA THR A 867 1.77 -24.94 0.23
C THR A 867 1.35 -26.30 -0.32
N LYS A 868 0.51 -27.00 0.45
CA LYS A 868 -0.21 -28.21 0.05
C LYS A 868 -1.68 -27.92 -0.31
N ALA A 869 -2.07 -26.66 -0.30
CA ALA A 869 -3.41 -26.21 -0.67
C ALA A 869 -3.81 -26.73 -2.04
N LYS A 870 -5.10 -27.05 -2.20
CA LYS A 870 -5.65 -27.44 -3.50
C LYS A 870 -5.70 -26.20 -4.41
N ILE A 871 -5.09 -26.30 -5.59
CA ILE A 871 -4.99 -25.21 -6.55
C ILE A 871 -6.08 -25.34 -7.61
N ILE A 872 -6.95 -24.34 -7.68
CA ILE A 872 -7.97 -24.19 -8.70
C ILE A 872 -7.53 -23.08 -9.65
N TYR A 873 -7.51 -23.37 -10.94
CA TYR A 873 -7.31 -22.35 -11.97
C TYR A 873 -8.64 -22.00 -12.63
N PHE A 874 -8.99 -20.71 -12.62
CA PHE A 874 -10.17 -20.21 -13.30
C PHE A 874 -9.82 -19.63 -14.68
N GLY A 875 -10.10 -20.42 -15.71
CA GLY A 875 -10.00 -20.04 -17.12
C GLY A 875 -11.23 -19.24 -17.56
N HIS A 876 -11.26 -17.94 -17.25
CA HIS A 876 -12.31 -17.01 -17.69
C HIS A 876 -12.64 -17.12 -19.18
N ASP A 877 -11.61 -17.27 -20.01
CA ASP A 877 -11.70 -17.61 -21.43
C ASP A 877 -10.40 -18.30 -21.86
N LEU A 878 -10.49 -19.14 -22.90
CA LEU A 878 -9.33 -19.81 -23.50
C LEU A 878 -8.67 -18.85 -24.50
N HIS A 879 -7.57 -18.21 -24.09
CA HIS A 879 -6.88 -17.19 -24.89
C HIS A 879 -6.37 -17.77 -26.21
N TYR A 880 -5.78 -18.97 -26.16
CA TYR A 880 -5.30 -19.63 -27.38
C TYR A 880 -6.42 -19.86 -28.39
N LEU A 881 -7.59 -20.29 -27.91
CA LEU A 881 -8.74 -20.57 -28.78
C LEU A 881 -9.29 -19.28 -29.39
N ARG A 882 -9.33 -18.20 -28.61
CA ARG A 882 -9.76 -16.88 -29.08
C ARG A 882 -8.84 -16.36 -30.19
N GLU A 883 -7.53 -16.44 -29.98
CA GLU A 883 -6.53 -16.03 -30.97
C GLU A 883 -6.57 -16.94 -32.22
N LEU A 884 -6.73 -18.26 -32.05
CA LEU A 884 -6.86 -19.20 -33.16
C LEU A 884 -8.06 -18.86 -34.05
N ARG A 885 -9.22 -18.61 -33.45
CA ARG A 885 -10.42 -18.19 -34.18
C ARG A 885 -10.22 -16.84 -34.87
N ASN A 886 -9.49 -15.90 -34.26
CA ASN A 886 -9.14 -14.64 -34.90
C ASN A 886 -8.24 -14.85 -36.13
N TYR A 887 -7.26 -15.75 -36.03
CA TYR A 887 -6.44 -16.18 -37.17
C TYR A 887 -7.28 -16.81 -38.29
N GLU A 888 -8.29 -17.63 -37.98
CA GLU A 888 -9.16 -18.24 -38.99
C GLU A 888 -9.93 -17.20 -39.83
N VAL A 889 -10.17 -16.02 -39.26
CA VAL A 889 -10.84 -14.88 -39.91
C VAL A 889 -9.83 -13.97 -40.61
N GLU A 890 -8.84 -13.45 -39.88
CA GLU A 890 -7.91 -12.43 -40.40
C GLU A 890 -6.77 -13.03 -41.23
N ARG A 891 -6.52 -14.35 -41.09
CA ARG A 891 -5.46 -15.13 -41.78
C ARG A 891 -4.06 -14.54 -41.60
N ASN A 892 -3.83 -13.81 -40.52
CA ASN A 892 -2.55 -13.20 -40.16
C ASN A 892 -1.65 -14.18 -39.38
N PRO A 893 -0.48 -14.59 -39.93
CA PRO A 893 0.42 -15.55 -39.28
C PRO A 893 0.90 -15.15 -37.87
N GLU A 894 0.97 -13.86 -37.54
CA GLU A 894 1.40 -13.43 -36.20
C GLU A 894 0.36 -13.76 -35.12
N ILE A 895 -0.93 -13.77 -35.48
CA ILE A 895 -2.01 -14.17 -34.57
C ILE A 895 -1.94 -15.68 -34.29
N LEU A 896 -1.55 -16.49 -35.28
CA LEU A 896 -1.34 -17.93 -35.08
C LEU A 896 -0.20 -18.20 -34.09
N LYS A 897 0.93 -17.47 -34.22
CA LYS A 897 2.04 -17.56 -33.25
C LYS A 897 1.60 -17.13 -31.84
N SER A 898 0.81 -16.06 -31.74
CA SER A 898 0.19 -15.61 -30.48
C SER A 898 -0.67 -16.72 -29.85
N SER A 899 -1.52 -17.37 -30.64
CA SER A 899 -2.32 -18.52 -30.21
C SER A 899 -1.45 -19.67 -29.68
N GLU A 900 -0.40 -20.07 -30.41
CA GLU A 900 0.52 -21.13 -29.97
C GLU A 900 1.23 -20.79 -28.66
N TYR A 901 1.64 -19.52 -28.50
CA TYR A 901 2.24 -19.01 -27.27
C TYR A 901 1.28 -19.09 -26.08
N TRP A 902 0.04 -18.63 -26.25
CA TRP A 902 -0.98 -18.72 -25.20
C TRP A 902 -1.33 -20.17 -24.88
N LYS A 903 -1.41 -21.05 -25.88
CA LYS A 903 -1.68 -22.48 -25.66
C LYS A 903 -0.64 -23.08 -24.71
N LYS A 904 0.64 -22.76 -24.91
CA LYS A 904 1.73 -23.23 -24.04
C LYS A 904 1.57 -22.74 -22.59
N ILE A 905 1.24 -21.46 -22.39
CA ILE A 905 1.05 -20.89 -21.05
C ILE A 905 -0.16 -21.53 -20.35
N GLU A 906 -1.31 -21.53 -21.03
CA GLU A 906 -2.57 -22.02 -20.47
C GLU A 906 -2.47 -23.50 -20.13
N PHE A 907 -1.93 -24.34 -21.02
CA PHE A 907 -1.73 -25.76 -20.72
C PHE A 907 -0.71 -26.00 -19.60
N GLY A 908 0.34 -25.19 -19.51
CA GLY A 908 1.26 -25.24 -18.37
C GLY A 908 0.58 -24.95 -17.03
N LEU A 909 -0.44 -24.08 -17.02
CA LEU A 909 -1.26 -23.82 -15.83
C LEU A 909 -2.24 -24.96 -15.56
N PHE A 910 -2.95 -25.43 -16.59
CA PHE A 910 -3.90 -26.53 -16.51
C PHE A 910 -3.28 -27.83 -15.98
N GLU A 911 -2.07 -28.15 -16.43
CA GLU A 911 -1.33 -29.32 -15.95
C GLU A 911 -1.00 -29.19 -14.46
N LYS A 912 -0.59 -27.99 -14.03
CA LYS A 912 -0.14 -27.71 -12.66
C LYS A 912 -1.27 -27.57 -11.65
N ALA A 913 -2.45 -27.11 -12.07
CA ALA A 913 -3.64 -26.96 -11.24
C ALA A 913 -4.29 -28.33 -10.93
N ASP A 914 -4.95 -28.44 -9.77
CA ASP A 914 -5.67 -29.66 -9.37
C ASP A 914 -7.05 -29.73 -10.02
N VAL A 915 -7.70 -28.57 -10.18
CA VAL A 915 -9.03 -28.42 -10.81
C VAL A 915 -9.01 -27.22 -11.74
N ILE A 916 -9.74 -27.32 -12.87
CA ILE A 916 -9.94 -26.22 -13.80
C ILE A 916 -11.41 -25.81 -13.76
N HIS A 917 -11.67 -24.54 -13.46
CA HIS A 917 -12.97 -23.94 -13.67
C HIS A 917 -12.98 -23.18 -14.98
N VAL A 918 -14.09 -23.29 -15.72
CA VAL A 918 -14.35 -22.54 -16.95
C VAL A 918 -15.79 -22.04 -16.96
N VAL A 919 -16.07 -21.02 -17.77
CA VAL A 919 -17.43 -20.51 -18.00
C VAL A 919 -17.91 -20.91 -19.39
N GLY A 920 -18.76 -21.92 -19.45
CA GLY A 920 -19.36 -22.41 -20.70
C GLY A 920 -19.14 -23.91 -20.94
N ASN A 921 -20.18 -24.57 -21.46
CA ASN A 921 -20.13 -25.99 -21.81
C ASN A 921 -19.19 -26.29 -22.99
N TYR A 922 -18.88 -25.29 -23.82
CA TYR A 922 -18.02 -25.49 -24.98
C TYR A 922 -16.55 -25.60 -24.55
N GLU A 923 -16.09 -24.64 -23.75
CA GLU A 923 -14.75 -24.61 -23.17
C GLU A 923 -14.49 -25.85 -22.32
N GLN A 924 -15.49 -26.28 -21.54
CA GLN A 924 -15.41 -27.52 -20.77
C GLN A 924 -15.10 -28.72 -21.68
N LYS A 925 -15.87 -28.92 -22.75
CA LYS A 925 -15.67 -30.06 -23.67
C LYS A 925 -14.32 -30.03 -24.35
N VAL A 926 -13.89 -28.85 -24.81
CA VAL A 926 -12.57 -28.68 -25.44
C VAL A 926 -11.45 -29.10 -24.50
N LEU A 927 -11.52 -28.69 -23.23
CA LEU A 927 -10.52 -29.08 -22.23
C LEU A 927 -10.65 -30.55 -21.82
N GLU A 928 -11.85 -31.13 -21.76
CA GLU A 928 -12.05 -32.55 -21.43
C GLU A 928 -11.45 -33.47 -22.51
N GLU A 929 -11.51 -33.07 -23.78
CA GLU A 929 -10.88 -33.78 -24.89
C GLU A 929 -9.35 -33.73 -24.82
N GLU A 930 -8.78 -32.57 -24.47
CA GLU A 930 -7.33 -32.36 -24.40
C GLU A 930 -6.71 -32.86 -23.07
N LEU A 931 -7.49 -32.88 -21.98
CA LEU A 931 -7.06 -33.23 -20.62
C LEU A 931 -8.02 -34.25 -19.97
N PRO A 932 -8.14 -35.48 -20.50
CA PRO A 932 -9.18 -36.45 -20.11
C PRO A 932 -9.15 -36.89 -18.65
N ASN A 933 -8.03 -36.71 -17.95
CA ASN A 933 -7.85 -37.10 -16.55
C ASN A 933 -7.92 -35.91 -15.57
N LYS A 934 -8.22 -34.68 -16.04
CA LYS A 934 -8.26 -33.48 -15.20
C LYS A 934 -9.70 -33.14 -14.85
N PRO A 935 -10.03 -32.84 -13.57
CA PRO A 935 -11.35 -32.32 -13.21
C PRO A 935 -11.57 -30.94 -13.82
N ILE A 936 -12.57 -30.83 -14.70
CA ILE A 936 -12.97 -29.57 -15.33
C ILE A 936 -14.43 -29.30 -14.95
N ARG A 937 -14.71 -28.07 -14.48
CA ARG A 937 -16.06 -27.64 -14.09
C ARG A 937 -16.51 -26.47 -14.92
N ASN A 938 -17.70 -26.59 -15.51
CA ASN A 938 -18.43 -25.44 -16.00
C ASN A 938 -19.13 -24.75 -14.83
N ILE A 939 -18.67 -23.55 -14.48
CA ILE A 939 -19.27 -22.71 -13.44
C ILE A 939 -20.11 -21.59 -14.07
N PRO A 940 -21.17 -21.09 -13.40
CA PRO A 940 -21.97 -19.98 -13.93
C PRO A 940 -21.15 -18.70 -14.11
N LEU A 941 -21.34 -17.99 -15.23
CA LEU A 941 -20.68 -16.71 -15.48
C LEU A 941 -21.14 -15.62 -14.50
N TYR A 942 -22.45 -15.57 -14.21
CA TYR A 942 -23.04 -14.67 -13.24
C TYR A 942 -23.86 -15.47 -12.23
N ILE A 943 -23.96 -14.94 -11.02
CA ILE A 943 -24.70 -15.53 -9.91
C ILE A 943 -25.76 -14.53 -9.50
N PHE A 944 -27.02 -14.93 -9.60
CA PHE A 944 -28.16 -14.12 -9.23
C PHE A 944 -28.79 -14.66 -7.94
N ASP A 945 -28.98 -13.77 -6.97
CA ASP A 945 -29.55 -14.11 -5.66
C ASP A 945 -31.07 -14.35 -5.75
N LYS A 946 -31.80 -13.49 -6.49
CA LYS A 946 -33.23 -13.60 -6.75
C LYS A 946 -33.57 -13.09 -8.15
N CYS A 947 -34.47 -13.77 -8.87
CA CYS A 947 -35.14 -13.16 -10.02
C CYS A 947 -36.28 -12.26 -9.53
N SER A 948 -36.47 -11.11 -10.18
CA SER A 948 -37.61 -10.23 -9.90
C SER A 948 -38.93 -10.97 -10.13
N GLU A 949 -39.82 -10.93 -9.15
CA GLU A 949 -41.21 -11.42 -9.30
C GLU A 949 -42.12 -10.35 -9.92
N ASP A 950 -41.76 -9.08 -9.73
CA ASP A 950 -42.43 -7.95 -10.33
C ASP A 950 -41.80 -7.66 -11.70
N ILE A 951 -42.39 -8.23 -12.75
CA ILE A 951 -42.01 -7.98 -14.14
C ILE A 951 -43.15 -7.33 -14.90
N ARG A 952 -42.79 -6.38 -15.76
CA ARG A 952 -43.75 -5.80 -16.70
C ARG A 952 -44.29 -6.88 -17.64
N LEU A 953 -45.61 -6.92 -17.80
CA LEU A 953 -46.30 -7.85 -18.69
C LEU A 953 -46.06 -7.48 -20.16
N PHE A 954 -46.39 -8.40 -21.08
CA PHE A 954 -46.23 -8.23 -22.52
C PHE A 954 -46.72 -6.86 -23.06
N ASN A 955 -47.89 -6.40 -22.60
CA ASN A 955 -48.52 -5.15 -23.06
C ASN A 955 -47.89 -3.88 -22.47
N GLN A 956 -47.08 -3.99 -21.42
CA GLN A 956 -46.37 -2.87 -20.79
C GLN A 956 -44.95 -2.68 -21.33
N ARG A 957 -44.50 -3.63 -22.16
CA ARG A 957 -43.19 -3.62 -22.82
C ARG A 957 -43.34 -3.21 -24.28
N LYS A 958 -42.32 -2.57 -24.82
CA LYS A 958 -42.26 -2.14 -26.22
C LYS A 958 -40.84 -2.20 -26.74
N ASN A 959 -40.67 -2.08 -28.05
CA ASN A 959 -39.39 -1.84 -28.69
C ASN A 959 -38.38 -3.00 -28.58
N LEU A 960 -37.28 -2.84 -29.32
CA LEU A 960 -36.15 -3.77 -29.34
C LEU A 960 -34.97 -3.17 -28.59
N LEU A 961 -34.16 -4.03 -27.95
CA LEU A 961 -32.96 -3.63 -27.23
C LEU A 961 -31.74 -4.44 -27.66
N PHE A 962 -30.61 -3.77 -27.83
CA PHE A 962 -29.28 -4.37 -27.91
C PHE A 962 -28.40 -3.76 -26.82
N VAL A 963 -27.70 -4.62 -26.09
CA VAL A 963 -26.73 -4.22 -25.06
C VAL A 963 -25.34 -4.75 -25.44
N GLY A 964 -24.33 -3.89 -25.45
CA GLY A 964 -22.94 -4.31 -25.59
C GLY A 964 -21.95 -3.17 -25.80
N GLY A 965 -20.78 -3.26 -25.14
CA GLY A 965 -19.67 -2.32 -25.34
C GLY A 965 -19.03 -2.47 -26.72
N PHE A 966 -18.75 -1.36 -27.39
CA PHE A 966 -18.30 -1.35 -28.78
C PHE A 966 -16.78 -1.47 -28.96
N ASN A 967 -16.02 -1.53 -27.86
CA ASN A 967 -14.62 -1.96 -27.89
C ASN A 967 -14.48 -3.43 -28.35
N HIS A 968 -15.57 -4.21 -28.28
CA HIS A 968 -15.63 -5.58 -28.74
C HIS A 968 -16.17 -5.65 -30.18
N LYS A 969 -15.28 -5.89 -31.16
CA LYS A 969 -15.55 -5.88 -32.62
C LYS A 969 -16.81 -6.67 -33.04
N PRO A 970 -17.13 -7.85 -32.48
CA PRO A 970 -18.39 -8.55 -32.75
C PRO A 970 -19.67 -7.73 -32.51
N ASN A 971 -19.69 -6.84 -31.52
CA ASN A 971 -20.86 -6.02 -31.20
C ASN A 971 -21.11 -4.99 -32.30
N TYR A 972 -20.06 -4.30 -32.73
CA TYR A 972 -20.10 -3.37 -33.85
C TYR A 972 -20.61 -4.04 -35.13
N ASP A 973 -20.04 -5.20 -35.46
CA ASP A 973 -20.41 -5.97 -36.65
C ASP A 973 -21.88 -6.42 -36.62
N GLY A 974 -22.30 -7.00 -35.48
CA GLY A 974 -23.65 -7.48 -35.30
C GLY A 974 -24.71 -6.38 -35.39
N VAL A 975 -24.45 -5.22 -34.78
CA VAL A 975 -25.37 -4.07 -34.86
C VAL A 975 -25.48 -3.56 -36.30
N LYS A 976 -24.36 -3.42 -37.03
CA LYS A 976 -24.40 -3.00 -38.43
C LYS A 976 -25.16 -3.99 -39.30
N TRP A 977 -24.89 -5.29 -39.16
CA TRP A 977 -25.61 -6.32 -39.93
C TRP A 977 -27.11 -6.29 -39.63
N PHE A 978 -27.49 -6.20 -38.35
CA PHE A 978 -28.90 -6.12 -37.96
C PHE A 978 -29.58 -4.87 -38.53
N VAL A 979 -28.98 -3.69 -38.36
CA VAL A 979 -29.56 -2.42 -38.81
C VAL A 979 -29.66 -2.34 -40.34
N ASN A 980 -28.68 -2.86 -41.08
CA ASN A 980 -28.66 -2.75 -42.54
C ASN A 980 -29.53 -3.81 -43.23
N ASN A 981 -29.58 -5.03 -42.71
CA ASN A 981 -30.16 -6.17 -43.43
C ASN A 981 -31.48 -6.67 -42.84
N ILE A 982 -31.67 -6.55 -41.52
CA ILE A 982 -32.77 -7.19 -40.79
C ILE A 982 -33.80 -6.14 -40.38
N PHE A 983 -33.36 -5.06 -39.75
CA PHE A 983 -34.22 -4.02 -39.19
C PHE A 983 -35.14 -3.33 -40.22
N PRO A 984 -34.73 -3.08 -41.49
CA PRO A 984 -35.63 -2.51 -42.49
C PRO A 984 -36.86 -3.40 -42.73
N LYS A 985 -36.68 -4.72 -42.76
CA LYS A 985 -37.76 -5.70 -42.92
C LYS A 985 -38.69 -5.75 -41.71
N ILE A 986 -38.17 -5.45 -40.51
CA ILE A 986 -38.98 -5.33 -39.29
C ILE A 986 -39.82 -4.05 -39.34
N ILE A 987 -39.24 -2.92 -39.76
CA ILE A 987 -39.94 -1.64 -39.90
C ILE A 987 -41.12 -1.74 -40.89
N GLU A 988 -40.96 -2.49 -41.99
CA GLU A 988 -42.04 -2.71 -42.96
C GLU A 988 -43.32 -3.28 -42.33
N GLN A 989 -43.18 -4.11 -41.29
CA GLN A 989 -44.31 -4.72 -40.58
C GLN A 989 -44.66 -4.00 -39.27
N LEU A 990 -43.70 -3.30 -38.65
CA LEU A 990 -43.84 -2.58 -37.38
C LEU A 990 -43.26 -1.14 -37.51
N PRO A 991 -43.99 -0.20 -38.12
CA PRO A 991 -43.43 1.11 -38.52
C PRO A 991 -42.96 2.00 -37.37
N ASP A 992 -43.60 1.87 -36.20
CA ASP A 992 -43.30 2.69 -35.01
C ASP A 992 -42.31 2.03 -34.04
N ILE A 993 -41.74 0.87 -34.40
CA ILE A 993 -40.80 0.17 -33.53
C ILE A 993 -39.50 0.97 -33.37
N ILE A 994 -39.01 1.05 -32.15
CA ILE A 994 -37.70 1.64 -31.85
C ILE A 994 -36.71 0.53 -31.51
N PHE A 995 -35.48 0.67 -31.98
CA PHE A 995 -34.34 -0.14 -31.60
C PHE A 995 -33.37 0.66 -30.76
N TYR A 996 -33.24 0.30 -29.48
CA TYR A 996 -32.30 0.91 -28.55
C TYR A 996 -30.96 0.19 -28.59
N ILE A 997 -29.89 0.97 -28.73
CA ILE A 997 -28.51 0.49 -28.71
C ILE A 997 -27.85 1.09 -27.46
N VAL A 998 -27.61 0.25 -26.46
CA VAL A 998 -27.05 0.62 -25.17
C VAL A 998 -25.66 0.00 -25.01
N GLY A 999 -24.66 0.78 -24.61
CA GLY A 999 -23.30 0.28 -24.43
C GLY A 999 -22.23 1.35 -24.55
N SER A 1000 -21.10 1.13 -23.88
CA SER A 1000 -19.97 2.06 -23.85
C SER A 1000 -19.22 2.15 -25.18
N ASN A 1001 -18.62 3.32 -25.40
CA ASN A 1001 -17.71 3.64 -26.51
C ASN A 1001 -18.25 3.36 -27.94
N PRO A 1002 -19.50 3.71 -28.27
CA PRO A 1002 -20.01 3.53 -29.64
C PRO A 1002 -19.15 4.35 -30.63
N PRO A 1003 -18.60 3.73 -31.70
CA PRO A 1003 -17.85 4.46 -32.71
C PRO A 1003 -18.78 5.39 -33.49
N GLU A 1004 -18.20 6.41 -34.14
CA GLU A 1004 -18.94 7.43 -34.87
C GLU A 1004 -19.94 6.84 -35.88
N GLU A 1005 -19.56 5.76 -36.54
CA GLU A 1005 -20.40 5.06 -37.50
C GLU A 1005 -21.64 4.40 -36.87
N ILE A 1006 -21.58 3.98 -35.60
CA ILE A 1006 -22.74 3.49 -34.85
C ILE A 1006 -23.59 4.67 -34.39
N LEU A 1007 -22.96 5.74 -33.90
CA LEU A 1007 -23.67 6.97 -33.51
C LEU A 1007 -24.49 7.54 -34.68
N GLN A 1008 -23.93 7.50 -35.91
CA GLN A 1008 -24.58 7.90 -37.15
C GLN A 1008 -25.78 7.04 -37.56
N LEU A 1009 -25.97 5.84 -36.97
CA LEU A 1009 -27.18 5.03 -37.19
C LEU A 1009 -28.41 5.61 -36.48
N SER A 1010 -28.23 6.59 -35.59
CA SER A 1010 -29.33 7.22 -34.86
C SER A 1010 -30.36 7.83 -35.83
N SER A 1011 -31.62 7.47 -35.64
CA SER A 1011 -32.74 7.90 -36.47
C SER A 1011 -34.04 7.89 -35.65
N LYS A 1012 -35.20 8.18 -36.27
CA LYS A 1012 -36.50 8.10 -35.59
C LYS A 1012 -36.74 6.72 -34.95
N ASN A 1013 -36.30 5.65 -35.61
CA ASN A 1013 -36.52 4.27 -35.19
C ASN A 1013 -35.28 3.62 -34.54
N ILE A 1014 -34.14 4.32 -34.46
CA ILE A 1014 -32.90 3.79 -33.86
C ILE A 1014 -32.36 4.81 -32.88
N ILE A 1015 -32.28 4.45 -31.60
CA ILE A 1015 -31.77 5.32 -30.54
C ILE A 1015 -30.48 4.74 -29.99
N VAL A 1016 -29.36 5.41 -30.25
CA VAL A 1016 -28.06 5.08 -29.65
C VAL A 1016 -27.91 5.84 -28.34
N VAL A 1017 -28.01 5.12 -27.22
CA VAL A 1017 -28.00 5.70 -25.88
C VAL A 1017 -26.57 5.95 -25.40
N GLY A 1018 -25.65 5.03 -25.72
CA GLY A 1018 -24.28 5.05 -25.19
C GLY A 1018 -24.19 4.37 -23.81
N TYR A 1019 -23.22 4.81 -22.99
CA TYR A 1019 -23.03 4.29 -21.64
C TYR A 1019 -24.17 4.69 -20.71
N VAL A 1020 -24.59 3.78 -19.84
CA VAL A 1020 -25.63 3.97 -18.84
C VAL A 1020 -25.22 3.30 -17.53
N THR A 1021 -25.81 3.74 -16.42
CA THR A 1021 -25.65 3.07 -15.11
C THR A 1021 -26.40 1.74 -15.06
N ASP A 1022 -26.06 0.85 -14.13
CA ASP A 1022 -26.76 -0.43 -13.95
C ASP A 1022 -28.26 -0.26 -13.66
N GLU A 1023 -28.63 0.78 -12.90
CA GLU A 1023 -30.03 1.10 -12.63
C GLU A 1023 -30.79 1.50 -13.90
N GLN A 1024 -30.18 2.35 -14.72
CA GLN A 1024 -30.72 2.72 -16.03
C GLN A 1024 -30.78 1.52 -16.97
N LEU A 1025 -29.74 0.67 -16.97
CA LEU A 1025 -29.70 -0.55 -17.77
C LEU A 1025 -30.83 -1.51 -17.40
N LYS A 1026 -31.07 -1.72 -16.10
CA LYS A 1026 -32.20 -2.50 -15.59
C LYS A 1026 -33.54 -1.93 -16.06
N LYS A 1027 -33.69 -0.61 -16.09
CA LYS A 1027 -34.87 0.04 -16.66
C LYS A 1027 -35.04 -0.28 -18.15
N TYR A 1028 -34.00 -0.17 -18.96
CA TYR A 1028 -34.05 -0.53 -20.38
C TYR A 1028 -34.46 -2.00 -20.60
N TYR A 1029 -33.90 -2.93 -19.83
CA TYR A 1029 -34.32 -4.33 -19.86
C TYR A 1029 -35.80 -4.51 -19.45
N SER A 1030 -36.27 -3.79 -18.43
CA SER A 1030 -37.66 -3.89 -17.96
C SER A 1030 -38.68 -3.36 -18.99
N GLU A 1031 -38.27 -2.42 -19.84
CA GLU A 1031 -39.13 -1.75 -20.83
C GLU A 1031 -39.11 -2.43 -22.19
N ALA A 1032 -37.99 -3.07 -22.54
CA ALA A 1032 -37.81 -3.77 -23.80
C ALA A 1032 -38.76 -4.96 -23.93
N LYS A 1033 -39.37 -5.12 -25.11
CA LYS A 1033 -40.16 -6.31 -25.45
C LYS A 1033 -39.27 -7.45 -25.92
N ILE A 1034 -38.24 -7.18 -26.73
CA ILE A 1034 -37.33 -8.20 -27.24
C ILE A 1034 -35.90 -7.68 -27.15
N VAL A 1035 -34.99 -8.55 -26.69
CA VAL A 1035 -33.54 -8.30 -26.81
C VAL A 1035 -33.02 -9.00 -28.06
N VAL A 1036 -32.26 -8.30 -28.89
CA VAL A 1036 -31.62 -8.87 -30.09
C VAL A 1036 -30.12 -8.98 -29.88
N VAL A 1037 -29.55 -10.15 -30.19
CA VAL A 1037 -28.11 -10.43 -30.10
C VAL A 1037 -27.57 -10.98 -31.43
N PRO A 1038 -27.39 -10.12 -32.44
CA PRO A 1038 -27.11 -10.52 -33.82
C PRO A 1038 -25.60 -10.77 -34.08
N LEU A 1039 -24.93 -11.57 -33.25
CA LEU A 1039 -23.48 -11.76 -33.35
C LEU A 1039 -23.07 -12.76 -34.44
N ARG A 1040 -22.17 -12.41 -35.35
CA ARG A 1040 -21.74 -13.33 -36.41
C ARG A 1040 -20.45 -14.11 -36.10
N PHE A 1041 -19.66 -13.63 -35.13
CA PHE A 1041 -18.42 -14.26 -34.66
C PHE A 1041 -18.13 -13.90 -33.20
N GLY A 1042 -17.27 -14.69 -32.52
CA GLY A 1042 -16.93 -14.53 -31.11
C GLY A 1042 -16.64 -15.88 -30.42
N ALA A 1043 -16.28 -15.85 -29.13
CA ALA A 1043 -16.07 -17.04 -28.29
C ALA A 1043 -16.57 -16.78 -26.85
N GLY A 1044 -16.79 -17.84 -26.06
CA GLY A 1044 -17.26 -17.74 -24.68
C GLY A 1044 -18.74 -17.41 -24.50
N VAL A 1045 -19.21 -17.53 -23.26
CA VAL A 1045 -20.59 -17.19 -22.87
C VAL A 1045 -20.84 -15.67 -22.99
N LYS A 1046 -21.98 -15.29 -23.57
CA LYS A 1046 -22.34 -13.87 -23.76
C LYS A 1046 -23.16 -13.36 -22.58
N GLY A 1047 -22.53 -12.55 -21.72
CA GLY A 1047 -23.16 -11.94 -20.54
C GLY A 1047 -24.50 -11.25 -20.85
N LYS A 1048 -24.58 -10.50 -21.95
CA LYS A 1048 -25.82 -9.81 -22.40
C LYS A 1048 -27.02 -10.73 -22.64
N VAL A 1049 -26.79 -11.99 -23.02
CA VAL A 1049 -27.88 -12.97 -23.17
C VAL A 1049 -28.35 -13.40 -21.78
N VAL A 1050 -27.41 -13.73 -20.88
CA VAL A 1050 -27.71 -14.08 -19.49
C VAL A 1050 -28.46 -12.94 -18.77
N GLU A 1051 -28.05 -11.69 -18.96
CA GLU A 1051 -28.72 -10.52 -18.39
C GLU A 1051 -30.14 -10.30 -18.93
N ALA A 1052 -30.36 -10.56 -20.22
CA ALA A 1052 -31.70 -10.52 -20.80
C ALA A 1052 -32.61 -11.60 -20.22
N LEU A 1053 -32.09 -12.82 -20.08
CA LEU A 1053 -32.81 -13.94 -19.44
C LEU A 1053 -33.13 -13.62 -17.97
N TYR A 1054 -32.19 -13.03 -17.22
CA TYR A 1054 -32.40 -12.60 -15.84
C TYR A 1054 -33.53 -11.57 -15.70
N ASN A 1055 -33.62 -10.62 -16.62
CA ASN A 1055 -34.70 -9.64 -16.69
C ASN A 1055 -35.98 -10.16 -17.38
N GLN A 1056 -36.02 -11.46 -17.65
CA GLN A 1056 -37.14 -12.19 -18.23
C GLN A 1056 -37.59 -11.64 -19.59
N VAL A 1057 -36.63 -11.16 -20.38
CA VAL A 1057 -36.87 -10.62 -21.72
C VAL A 1057 -36.51 -11.68 -22.76
N PRO A 1058 -37.45 -12.12 -23.60
CA PRO A 1058 -37.16 -13.03 -24.69
C PRO A 1058 -36.06 -12.49 -25.62
N VAL A 1059 -35.17 -13.40 -26.05
CA VAL A 1059 -34.00 -13.07 -26.86
C VAL A 1059 -34.12 -13.69 -28.24
N VAL A 1060 -33.83 -12.91 -29.28
CA VAL A 1060 -33.56 -13.42 -30.63
C VAL A 1060 -32.08 -13.24 -30.94
N THR A 1061 -31.38 -14.32 -31.25
CA THR A 1061 -29.92 -14.37 -31.33
C THR A 1061 -29.46 -15.29 -32.45
N THR A 1062 -28.16 -15.28 -32.74
CA THR A 1062 -27.51 -16.21 -33.68
C THR A 1062 -26.97 -17.43 -32.96
N THR A 1063 -26.51 -18.43 -33.71
CA THR A 1063 -25.82 -19.61 -33.12
C THR A 1063 -24.61 -19.20 -32.29
N ILE A 1064 -23.87 -18.18 -32.73
CA ILE A 1064 -22.71 -17.64 -32.00
C ILE A 1064 -23.13 -16.89 -30.73
N GLY A 1065 -24.26 -16.17 -30.77
CA GLY A 1065 -24.77 -15.49 -29.59
C GLY A 1065 -25.29 -16.45 -28.51
N ALA A 1066 -25.73 -17.67 -28.90
CA ALA A 1066 -26.19 -18.71 -27.98
C ALA A 1066 -25.09 -19.68 -27.50
N GLU A 1067 -23.86 -19.58 -28.01
CA GLU A 1067 -22.75 -20.49 -27.69
C GLU A 1067 -22.43 -20.51 -26.18
N GLY A 1068 -22.08 -21.69 -25.65
CA GLY A 1068 -21.64 -21.89 -24.27
C GLY A 1068 -22.75 -21.96 -23.22
N LEU A 1069 -24.00 -21.61 -23.56
CA LEU A 1069 -25.13 -21.58 -22.62
C LEU A 1069 -25.88 -22.92 -22.54
N ALA A 1070 -26.05 -23.44 -21.33
CA ALA A 1070 -26.77 -24.69 -21.08
C ALA A 1070 -28.29 -24.52 -21.25
N ASN A 1071 -28.94 -25.50 -21.88
CA ASN A 1071 -30.41 -25.60 -22.01
C ASN A 1071 -31.10 -24.34 -22.56
N ILE A 1072 -30.42 -23.59 -23.45
CA ILE A 1072 -30.93 -22.29 -23.90
C ILE A 1072 -31.94 -22.36 -25.05
N LYS A 1073 -32.05 -23.51 -25.73
CA LYS A 1073 -32.92 -23.69 -26.91
C LYS A 1073 -34.40 -23.39 -26.65
N ASP A 1074 -34.86 -23.60 -25.42
CA ASP A 1074 -36.25 -23.35 -25.02
C ASP A 1074 -36.47 -21.92 -24.49
N CYS A 1075 -35.40 -21.12 -24.39
CA CYS A 1075 -35.39 -19.79 -23.79
C CYS A 1075 -35.10 -18.67 -24.80
N VAL A 1076 -34.44 -18.99 -25.92
CA VAL A 1076 -34.06 -18.02 -26.95
C VAL A 1076 -34.38 -18.54 -28.34
N ILE A 1077 -34.66 -17.63 -29.26
CA ILE A 1077 -34.82 -17.96 -30.67
C ILE A 1077 -33.46 -17.82 -31.35
N VAL A 1078 -32.96 -18.90 -31.92
CA VAL A 1078 -31.69 -18.93 -32.66
C VAL A 1078 -31.95 -18.91 -34.16
N GLU A 1079 -31.46 -17.88 -34.85
CA GLU A 1079 -31.55 -17.75 -36.29
C GLU A 1079 -30.32 -17.01 -36.86
N ASN A 1080 -29.82 -17.46 -38.01
CA ASN A 1080 -28.64 -16.87 -38.67
C ASN A 1080 -29.00 -16.18 -39.99
N ASN A 1081 -30.14 -16.51 -40.60
CA ASN A 1081 -30.57 -15.94 -41.87
C ASN A 1081 -31.32 -14.61 -41.69
N ASP A 1082 -30.94 -13.58 -42.44
CA ASP A 1082 -31.48 -12.21 -42.33
C ASP A 1082 -33.02 -12.15 -42.37
N GLU A 1083 -33.65 -12.87 -43.31
CA GLU A 1083 -35.10 -12.84 -43.52
C GLU A 1083 -35.84 -13.61 -42.44
N GLN A 1084 -35.36 -14.81 -42.11
CA GLN A 1084 -35.94 -15.59 -41.03
C GLN A 1084 -35.77 -14.89 -39.67
N PHE A 1085 -34.64 -14.21 -39.45
CA PHE A 1085 -34.41 -13.46 -38.22
C PHE A 1085 -35.45 -12.35 -38.05
N ALA A 1086 -35.68 -11.55 -39.10
CA ALA A 1086 -36.71 -10.50 -39.09
C ALA A 1086 -38.10 -11.09 -38.82
N ASN A 1087 -38.47 -12.18 -39.51
CA ASN A 1087 -39.76 -12.85 -39.32
C ASN A 1087 -39.94 -13.38 -37.89
N LYS A 1088 -38.89 -13.94 -37.29
CA LYS A 1088 -38.91 -14.41 -35.90
C LYS A 1088 -39.09 -13.26 -34.92
N VAL A 1089 -38.42 -12.13 -35.14
CA VAL A 1089 -38.61 -10.92 -34.29
C VAL A 1089 -40.04 -10.42 -34.40
N VAL A 1090 -40.59 -10.27 -35.61
CA VAL A 1090 -41.96 -9.77 -35.81
C VAL A 1090 -43.01 -10.73 -35.23
N ASN A 1091 -42.87 -12.04 -35.46
CA ASN A 1091 -43.76 -13.05 -34.89
C ASN A 1091 -43.75 -13.01 -33.36
N LEU A 1092 -42.57 -12.95 -32.75
CA LEU A 1092 -42.44 -12.87 -31.29
C LEU A 1092 -43.00 -11.54 -30.74
N TYR A 1093 -42.86 -10.44 -31.47
CA TYR A 1093 -43.34 -9.13 -31.03
C TYR A 1093 -44.87 -9.05 -30.96
N ASN A 1094 -45.57 -9.81 -31.80
CA ASN A 1094 -47.01 -9.80 -31.94
C ASN A 1094 -47.73 -10.98 -31.24
N ASN A 1095 -46.98 -12.00 -30.79
CA ASN A 1095 -47.55 -13.21 -30.19
C ASN A 1095 -47.34 -13.21 -28.66
N GLU A 1096 -48.37 -12.79 -27.92
CA GLU A 1096 -48.34 -12.70 -26.45
C GLU A 1096 -48.15 -14.06 -25.77
N GLU A 1097 -48.83 -15.11 -26.24
CA GLU A 1097 -48.75 -16.45 -25.67
C GLU A 1097 -47.32 -17.01 -25.79
N PHE A 1098 -46.75 -16.95 -26.99
CA PHE A 1098 -45.39 -17.40 -27.25
C PHE A 1098 -44.34 -16.55 -26.52
N TRP A 1099 -44.57 -15.24 -26.40
CA TRP A 1099 -43.70 -14.36 -25.63
C TRP A 1099 -43.70 -14.72 -24.14
N ASN A 1100 -44.88 -14.96 -23.55
CA ASN A 1100 -45.03 -15.33 -22.14
C ASN A 1100 -44.43 -16.71 -21.85
N GLU A 1101 -44.56 -17.66 -22.79
CA GLU A 1101 -43.90 -18.97 -22.72
C GLU A 1101 -42.37 -18.81 -22.65
N LEU A 1102 -41.77 -18.09 -23.60
CA LEU A 1102 -40.33 -17.84 -23.61
C LEU A 1102 -39.87 -17.10 -22.35
N SER A 1103 -40.58 -16.05 -21.94
CA SER A 1103 -40.29 -15.28 -20.72
C SER A 1103 -40.29 -16.18 -19.48
N THR A 1104 -41.26 -17.09 -19.35
CA THR A 1104 -41.31 -18.06 -18.25
C THR A 1104 -40.12 -19.02 -18.28
N ASN A 1105 -39.75 -19.51 -19.47
CA ASN A 1105 -38.59 -20.39 -19.64
C ASN A 1105 -37.28 -19.69 -19.30
N THR A 1106 -37.14 -18.40 -19.62
CA THR A 1106 -35.94 -17.61 -19.25
C THR A 1106 -35.73 -17.58 -17.73
N ARG A 1107 -36.81 -17.37 -16.95
CA ARG A 1107 -36.77 -17.39 -15.47
C ARG A 1107 -36.33 -18.76 -14.95
N LYS A 1108 -36.92 -19.83 -15.49
CA LYS A 1108 -36.58 -21.20 -15.12
C LYS A 1108 -35.09 -21.49 -15.37
N ASN A 1109 -34.58 -21.11 -16.54
CA ASN A 1109 -33.18 -21.32 -16.90
C ASN A 1109 -32.23 -20.58 -15.96
N ILE A 1110 -32.53 -19.34 -15.57
CA ILE A 1110 -31.74 -18.56 -14.62
C ILE A 1110 -31.71 -19.21 -13.24
N ILE A 1111 -32.85 -19.64 -12.72
CA ILE A 1111 -32.93 -20.32 -11.42
C ILE A 1111 -32.13 -21.62 -11.43
N GLU A 1112 -32.18 -22.38 -12.53
CA GLU A 1112 -31.51 -23.67 -12.65
C GLU A 1112 -29.99 -23.55 -12.86
N ASN A 1113 -29.52 -22.56 -13.63
CA ASN A 1113 -28.14 -22.53 -14.12
C ASN A 1113 -27.31 -21.32 -13.63
N PHE A 1114 -27.95 -20.24 -13.19
CA PHE A 1114 -27.28 -18.98 -12.82
C PHE A 1114 -27.64 -18.50 -11.41
N SER A 1115 -28.20 -19.38 -10.58
CA SER A 1115 -28.49 -19.08 -9.18
C SER A 1115 -27.31 -19.39 -8.27
N LYS A 1116 -27.33 -18.79 -7.07
CA LYS A 1116 -26.40 -19.17 -5.98
C LYS A 1116 -26.40 -20.68 -5.71
N LYS A 1117 -27.56 -21.33 -5.73
CA LYS A 1117 -27.68 -22.78 -5.54
C LYS A 1117 -26.96 -23.56 -6.64
N ALA A 1118 -27.09 -23.13 -7.89
CA ALA A 1118 -26.41 -23.76 -9.02
C ALA A 1118 -24.89 -23.65 -8.87
N ALA A 1119 -24.37 -22.45 -8.62
CA ALA A 1119 -22.94 -22.21 -8.40
C ALA A 1119 -22.40 -23.07 -7.24
N VAL A 1120 -23.04 -23.02 -6.06
CA VAL A 1120 -22.65 -23.80 -4.88
C VAL A 1120 -22.65 -25.31 -5.15
N SER A 1121 -23.62 -25.82 -5.92
CA SER A 1121 -23.70 -27.25 -6.23
C SER A 1121 -22.48 -27.76 -6.99
N ILE A 1122 -21.91 -26.92 -7.86
CA ILE A 1122 -20.71 -27.24 -8.63
C ILE A 1122 -19.47 -27.07 -7.75
N LEU A 1123 -19.35 -25.94 -7.03
CA LEU A 1123 -18.20 -25.67 -6.17
C LEU A 1123 -18.02 -26.74 -5.07
N LYS A 1124 -19.12 -27.29 -4.52
CA LYS A 1124 -19.06 -28.37 -3.53
C LYS A 1124 -18.33 -29.64 -4.00
N LEU A 1125 -18.19 -29.85 -5.31
CA LEU A 1125 -17.42 -30.97 -5.85
C LEU A 1125 -15.93 -30.82 -5.59
N ASP A 1126 -15.45 -29.59 -5.42
CA ASP A 1126 -14.03 -29.28 -5.37
C ASP A 1126 -13.59 -28.71 -4.02
N PHE A 1127 -14.50 -28.06 -3.30
CA PHE A 1127 -14.30 -27.61 -1.92
C PHE A 1127 -14.96 -28.60 -0.95
N ILE A 1128 -14.20 -29.59 -0.49
CA ILE A 1128 -14.66 -30.57 0.49
C ILE A 1128 -14.43 -29.95 1.88
N LYS A 1129 -15.49 -29.80 2.67
CA LYS A 1129 -15.32 -29.66 4.12
C LYS A 1129 -14.73 -30.99 4.60
N GLY A 1130 -13.49 -30.97 5.07
CA GLY A 1130 -13.03 -32.04 5.94
C GLY A 1130 -14.01 -32.07 7.12
N ASP A 1131 -14.70 -33.18 7.30
CA ASP A 1131 -15.32 -33.52 8.57
C ASP A 1131 -14.19 -33.68 9.59
N HIS A 1132 -13.70 -32.55 10.11
CA HIS A 1132 -12.94 -32.53 11.34
C HIS A 1132 -13.95 -32.21 12.44
N THR A 1133 -14.52 -33.31 12.94
CA THR A 1133 -15.17 -33.45 14.26
C THR A 1133 -14.40 -32.76 15.37
#